data_AF-A0A960EMR7-F1
#
_entry.id   AF-A0A960EMR7-F1
#
_cell.length_a   1.000
_cell.length_b   1.000
_cell.length_c   1.000
_cell.angle_alpha   90.00
_cell.angle_beta   90.00
_cell.angle_gamma   90.00
#
_symmetry.space_group_name_H-M   'P 1'
#
loop_
_entity.id
_entity.type
_entity.pdbx_description
1 polymer ?
#
loop_
_entity_poly.entity_id
_entity_poly.type
_entity_poly.pdbx_seq_one_letter_code
_entity_poly.pdbx_strand_id
1 'polypeptide(L)'
;MTSTDPRQEFGPNAGVVQALRERWLSDPNSVPQDWQDYFAKQAAAEAAPEAAAHATSPTAAAPPTENQSATASDSSNPNSPPGGSAESHGNQKGGDSSATAEPDADHDAGLTVEPLRGAAARIVENMEESLGVPTATSVRTIPTKLLEVNRRAINDFLARADRKVSFTHLIAYAAVRAISMVPGMNARYEQRDGKPFVLRPEQVHLGIAVDMKRRGGRTLLVPNIKNADTMDFAEFVEAYDTLVDRVRAGKITPDDFVGTTMSITNPGMIGTELSVPRLMAGQGVILGVGAMSYPKAMDGSDPRVLGRLGIGRTITFTSTYDHRIIQGAESGEFLGTLEQLLRGGHNYYQEVFQALGMPEHPARWERDKGEMGTESAMVKQMQVQQLANMYRVRGHLAATLDPLGRWEPVTHPELDPDYWDLSIWDLEREFFVPNLADGRRMPLSEILDRLKRTYTRSTGYEYMQMQDPHEKRWIQTRVEVDPEPLSYEERASIMGWLNSASAFEAFLAKKYLGHKRFGIEGAESLIPMLAALLDQAGAEGVRQAVIGMAHRGRLNVLSNIVGKSYLEIFNEFEMIDPSSTQGSGDVKYHLGATGSFRTLSDDVIGVTLAANPSHLEAVDPVCIGMTRARQELDEQGTVSGRQEFLPILIHGDAAFAGQGVVAETLNMSQVPGYRVGGTIHLVVNNQVGFTTDPSRARSSVYATDVAKMVQAP
;
A
#
# COMPACT_ATOMS: atom_id res chain seq x y z
N MET A 1 -7.93 -55.89 3.91
CA MET A 1 -8.13 -54.60 3.20
C MET A 1 -9.54 -54.13 3.46
N THR A 2 -9.72 -52.92 3.99
CA THR A 2 -11.02 -52.22 3.99
C THR A 2 -11.00 -51.23 2.84
N SER A 3 -11.91 -51.39 1.87
CA SER A 3 -12.27 -50.27 1.00
C SER A 3 -12.92 -49.22 1.88
N THR A 4 -12.30 -48.05 2.06
CA THR A 4 -12.94 -46.94 2.76
C THR A 4 -14.08 -46.43 1.89
N ASP A 5 -15.31 -46.63 2.35
CA ASP A 5 -16.45 -45.94 1.78
C ASP A 5 -16.20 -44.43 1.97
N PRO A 6 -16.24 -43.58 0.92
CA PRO A 6 -16.03 -42.15 1.06
C PRO A 6 -16.98 -41.49 2.07
N ARG A 7 -18.12 -42.13 2.39
CA ARG A 7 -19.07 -41.70 3.43
C ARG A 7 -18.61 -41.96 4.86
N GLN A 8 -17.67 -42.89 5.08
CA GLN A 8 -16.99 -43.05 6.37
C GLN A 8 -15.84 -42.06 6.55
N GLU A 9 -15.06 -41.81 5.49
CA GLU A 9 -13.89 -40.91 5.53
C GLU A 9 -14.31 -39.42 5.53
N PHE A 10 -15.21 -39.02 4.63
CA PHE A 10 -15.59 -37.61 4.42
C PHE A 10 -17.00 -37.25 4.91
N GLY A 11 -17.77 -38.22 5.40
CA GLY A 11 -19.10 -37.99 5.97
C GLY A 11 -20.03 -37.21 5.02
N PRO A 12 -20.62 -36.07 5.46
CA PRO A 12 -21.48 -35.24 4.61
C PRO A 12 -20.84 -34.69 3.33
N ASN A 13 -19.50 -34.67 3.22
CA ASN A 13 -18.80 -34.16 2.05
C ASN A 13 -18.53 -35.24 0.98
N ALA A 14 -18.83 -36.52 1.24
CA ALA A 14 -18.51 -37.64 0.36
C ALA A 14 -18.94 -37.44 -1.11
N GLY A 15 -20.14 -36.89 -1.35
CA GLY A 15 -20.62 -36.61 -2.71
C GLY A 15 -19.85 -35.50 -3.43
N VAL A 16 -19.29 -34.54 -2.70
CA VAL A 16 -18.41 -33.49 -3.27
C VAL A 16 -17.04 -34.08 -3.61
N VAL A 17 -16.49 -34.94 -2.73
CA VAL A 17 -15.23 -35.65 -2.99
C VAL A 17 -15.38 -36.60 -4.19
N GLN A 18 -16.52 -37.29 -4.32
CA GLN A 18 -16.82 -38.11 -5.49
C GLN A 18 -16.87 -37.26 -6.78
N ALA A 19 -17.57 -36.13 -6.78
CA ALA A 19 -17.62 -35.24 -7.95
C ALA A 19 -16.24 -34.65 -8.32
N LEU A 20 -15.35 -34.44 -7.34
CA LEU A 20 -13.95 -34.07 -7.58
C LEU A 20 -13.15 -35.25 -8.16
N ARG A 21 -13.35 -36.48 -7.69
CA ARG A 21 -12.72 -37.70 -8.25
C ARG A 21 -13.16 -37.92 -9.70
N GLU A 22 -14.44 -37.77 -9.99
CA GLU A 22 -15.01 -37.89 -11.34
C GLU A 22 -14.44 -36.84 -12.30
N ARG A 23 -14.24 -35.60 -11.84
CA ARG A 23 -13.53 -34.55 -12.59
C ARG A 23 -12.06 -34.91 -12.84
N TRP A 24 -11.31 -35.28 -11.79
CA TRP A 24 -9.90 -35.66 -11.89
C TRP A 24 -9.66 -36.86 -12.82
N LEU A 25 -10.59 -37.82 -12.86
CA LEU A 25 -10.56 -38.96 -13.79
C LEU A 25 -10.82 -38.54 -15.26
N SER A 26 -11.44 -37.39 -15.51
CA SER A 26 -11.66 -36.84 -16.86
C SER A 26 -10.54 -35.91 -17.34
N ASP A 27 -9.97 -35.12 -16.43
CA ASP A 27 -8.75 -34.33 -16.60
C ASP A 27 -8.10 -34.15 -15.21
N PRO A 28 -6.88 -34.67 -14.97
CA PRO A 28 -6.20 -34.49 -13.69
C PRO A 28 -5.99 -33.03 -13.29
N ASN A 29 -5.87 -32.10 -14.25
CA ASN A 29 -5.65 -30.69 -13.99
C ASN A 29 -6.93 -29.94 -13.57
N SER A 30 -8.10 -30.57 -13.68
CA SER A 30 -9.41 -29.95 -13.38
C SER A 30 -9.71 -29.80 -11.88
N VAL A 31 -8.80 -30.23 -11.00
CA VAL A 31 -8.89 -30.11 -9.54
C VAL A 31 -7.58 -29.53 -8.94
N PRO A 32 -7.63 -28.86 -7.77
CA PRO A 32 -6.44 -28.32 -7.10
C PRO A 32 -5.38 -29.37 -6.77
N GLN A 33 -4.11 -28.97 -6.70
CA GLN A 33 -2.97 -29.88 -6.53
C GLN A 33 -3.13 -30.86 -5.37
N ASP A 34 -3.59 -30.43 -4.19
CA ASP A 34 -3.77 -31.32 -3.03
C ASP A 34 -4.74 -32.48 -3.30
N TRP A 35 -5.76 -32.24 -4.14
CA TRP A 35 -6.69 -33.29 -4.61
C TRP A 35 -6.07 -34.18 -5.67
N GLN A 36 -5.25 -33.64 -6.58
CA GLN A 36 -4.48 -34.46 -7.52
C GLN A 36 -3.54 -35.41 -6.77
N ASP A 37 -2.82 -34.88 -5.79
CA ASP A 37 -1.92 -35.60 -4.88
C ASP A 37 -2.65 -36.68 -4.07
N TYR A 38 -3.85 -36.39 -3.56
CA TYR A 38 -4.67 -37.35 -2.83
C TYR A 38 -5.17 -38.48 -3.76
N PHE A 39 -5.79 -38.16 -4.89
CA PHE A 39 -6.32 -39.16 -5.81
C PHE A 39 -5.21 -39.98 -6.49
N ALA A 40 -4.05 -39.39 -6.76
CA ALA A 40 -2.88 -40.12 -7.26
C ALA A 40 -2.32 -41.10 -6.21
N LYS A 41 -2.29 -40.73 -4.93
CA LYS A 41 -1.90 -41.64 -3.83
C LYS A 41 -2.94 -42.76 -3.65
N GLN A 42 -4.24 -42.45 -3.75
CA GLN A 42 -5.31 -43.44 -3.71
C GLN A 42 -5.18 -44.44 -4.87
N ALA A 43 -5.01 -43.96 -6.11
CA ALA A 43 -4.82 -44.80 -7.29
C ALA A 43 -3.53 -45.65 -7.21
N ALA A 44 -2.45 -45.10 -6.67
CA ALA A 44 -1.20 -45.86 -6.45
C ALA A 44 -1.36 -46.96 -5.39
N ALA A 45 -2.18 -46.75 -4.36
CA ALA A 45 -2.53 -47.76 -3.36
C ALA A 45 -3.50 -48.82 -3.93
N GLU A 46 -4.47 -48.42 -4.76
CA GLU A 46 -5.38 -49.32 -5.49
C GLU A 46 -4.63 -50.18 -6.53
N ALA A 47 -3.47 -49.73 -7.02
CA ALA A 47 -2.65 -50.41 -8.03
C ALA A 47 -1.56 -51.35 -7.47
N ALA A 48 -1.41 -51.48 -6.15
CA ALA A 48 -0.35 -52.29 -5.53
C ALA A 48 -0.74 -53.79 -5.41
N PRO A 49 -0.02 -54.74 -6.04
CA PRO A 49 -0.35 -56.17 -5.95
C PRO A 49 0.02 -56.81 -4.61
N GLU A 50 -0.70 -57.87 -4.22
CA GLU A 50 -0.42 -58.65 -3.01
C GLU A 50 0.94 -59.40 -3.09
N ALA A 51 1.94 -58.93 -2.35
CA ALA A 51 3.25 -59.61 -2.25
C ALA A 51 3.96 -59.33 -0.89
N ALA A 52 3.35 -59.74 0.23
CA ALA A 52 3.95 -59.59 1.56
C ALA A 52 3.62 -60.76 2.52
N ALA A 53 4.39 -61.85 2.43
CA ALA A 53 4.36 -62.95 3.41
C ALA A 53 5.78 -63.51 3.64
N HIS A 54 6.29 -63.34 4.88
CA HIS A 54 7.65 -63.67 5.34
C HIS A 54 8.77 -62.82 4.68
N ALA A 55 9.83 -62.36 5.37
CA ALA A 55 10.38 -62.79 6.66
C ALA A 55 10.99 -61.64 7.51
N THR A 56 11.48 -62.02 8.68
CA THR A 56 12.01 -61.27 9.82
C THR A 56 13.24 -60.35 9.58
N SER A 57 13.29 -59.24 10.32
CA SER A 57 14.50 -58.47 10.71
C SER A 57 15.40 -59.26 11.71
N PRO A 58 16.58 -58.77 12.18
CA PRO A 58 17.26 -57.48 11.92
C PRO A 58 18.79 -57.60 11.66
N THR A 59 19.49 -56.46 11.54
CA THR A 59 20.82 -56.06 12.11
C THR A 59 21.49 -55.00 11.21
N ALA A 60 22.54 -54.32 11.67
CA ALA A 60 22.97 -52.99 11.19
C ALA A 60 24.45 -52.87 10.77
N ALA A 61 24.82 -51.64 10.37
CA ALA A 61 26.15 -51.00 10.35
C ALA A 61 26.95 -50.91 9.02
N ALA A 62 27.05 -49.65 8.56
CA ALA A 62 28.24 -48.95 8.04
C ALA A 62 28.82 -49.23 6.61
N PRO A 63 29.55 -48.25 6.02
CA PRO A 63 30.04 -48.29 4.62
C PRO A 63 31.59 -48.09 4.56
N PRO A 64 32.22 -47.58 3.48
CA PRO A 64 31.99 -47.70 2.03
C PRO A 64 33.20 -48.31 1.28
N THR A 65 33.12 -48.49 -0.05
CA THR A 65 34.08 -48.05 -1.11
C THR A 65 33.98 -48.92 -2.39
N GLU A 66 34.18 -48.27 -3.55
CA GLU A 66 35.00 -48.66 -4.74
C GLU A 66 35.10 -50.14 -5.22
N ASN A 67 35.39 -50.51 -6.48
CA ASN A 67 35.82 -49.81 -7.72
C ASN A 67 35.48 -50.77 -8.93
N GLN A 68 35.76 -50.56 -10.24
CA GLN A 68 36.48 -49.54 -11.01
C GLN A 68 36.02 -49.50 -12.48
N SER A 69 36.33 -48.43 -13.21
CA SER A 69 36.74 -48.49 -14.63
C SER A 69 37.66 -47.32 -14.97
N ALA A 70 38.72 -47.61 -15.71
CA ALA A 70 39.95 -46.80 -15.87
C ALA A 70 40.22 -46.57 -17.39
N THR A 71 41.11 -45.71 -17.91
CA THR A 71 42.01 -44.64 -17.39
C THR A 71 42.59 -43.85 -18.58
N ALA A 72 43.38 -42.80 -18.30
CA ALA A 72 44.58 -42.39 -19.06
C ALA A 72 44.46 -41.75 -20.47
N SER A 73 44.33 -40.42 -20.48
CA SER A 73 45.43 -39.47 -20.80
C SER A 73 46.27 -39.55 -22.11
N ASP A 74 46.15 -38.46 -22.89
CA ASP A 74 47.27 -37.55 -23.29
C ASP A 74 48.09 -37.78 -24.60
N SER A 75 48.63 -36.65 -25.07
CA SER A 75 49.78 -36.43 -25.97
C SER A 75 49.60 -36.29 -27.50
N SER A 76 49.98 -35.09 -27.96
CA SER A 76 50.99 -34.83 -29.02
C SER A 76 50.59 -34.43 -30.47
N ASN A 77 50.99 -33.19 -30.81
CA ASN A 77 51.77 -32.82 -32.01
C ASN A 77 51.10 -32.86 -33.43
N PRO A 78 51.75 -32.35 -34.50
CA PRO A 78 52.13 -30.92 -34.64
C PRO A 78 51.94 -30.38 -36.09
N ASN A 79 52.28 -29.10 -36.33
CA ASN A 79 53.17 -28.60 -37.42
C ASN A 79 52.82 -27.21 -37.98
N SER A 80 53.69 -26.25 -37.68
CA SER A 80 54.18 -25.26 -38.65
C SER A 80 55.06 -25.96 -39.72
N PRO A 81 55.48 -25.31 -40.82
CA PRO A 81 56.69 -24.50 -40.76
C PRO A 81 56.68 -23.23 -41.67
N PRO A 82 57.73 -22.37 -41.62
CA PRO A 82 57.63 -20.96 -42.05
C PRO A 82 58.75 -20.52 -43.03
N GLY A 83 58.85 -19.20 -43.25
CA GLY A 83 60.12 -18.52 -43.57
C GLY A 83 60.15 -17.81 -44.93
N GLY A 84 60.84 -16.65 -44.98
CA GLY A 84 61.02 -15.88 -46.23
C GLY A 84 61.28 -14.39 -46.04
N SER A 85 62.35 -14.01 -45.32
CA SER A 85 62.78 -12.61 -45.20
C SER A 85 63.69 -12.18 -46.36
N ALA A 86 63.40 -11.06 -47.04
CA ALA A 86 64.35 -10.36 -47.91
C ALA A 86 64.00 -8.86 -48.06
N GLU A 87 65.01 -8.05 -48.37
CA GLU A 87 64.99 -6.59 -48.24
C GLU A 87 64.66 -5.83 -49.53
N SER A 88 64.27 -4.55 -49.35
CA SER A 88 64.55 -3.42 -50.25
C SER A 88 63.87 -3.33 -51.63
N HIS A 89 63.16 -2.23 -51.87
CA HIS A 89 63.74 -1.06 -52.54
C HIS A 89 62.82 0.16 -52.32
N GLY A 90 63.40 1.36 -52.21
CA GLY A 90 62.64 2.57 -51.91
C GLY A 90 62.32 3.42 -53.14
N ASN A 91 61.49 4.45 -52.95
CA ASN A 91 61.52 5.66 -53.77
C ASN A 91 61.32 6.90 -52.89
N GLN A 92 61.75 8.08 -53.36
CA GLN A 92 61.99 9.25 -52.53
C GLN A 92 61.27 10.51 -53.05
N LYS A 93 61.06 11.47 -52.13
CA LYS A 93 60.72 12.89 -52.34
C LYS A 93 59.26 13.24 -52.70
N GLY A 94 58.85 14.39 -52.18
CA GLY A 94 57.51 14.94 -52.23
C GLY A 94 57.22 15.72 -50.94
N GLY A 95 58.11 16.62 -50.54
CA GLY A 95 57.97 17.41 -49.32
C GLY A 95 57.51 18.83 -49.64
N ASP A 96 56.69 19.39 -48.76
CA ASP A 96 56.54 20.84 -48.61
C ASP A 96 56.39 21.17 -47.12
N SER A 97 56.72 22.39 -46.71
CA SER A 97 56.90 22.76 -45.30
C SER A 97 56.06 23.96 -44.87
N SER A 98 55.21 23.74 -43.87
CA SER A 98 54.55 24.82 -43.12
C SER A 98 54.78 24.60 -41.62
N ALA A 99 55.56 25.48 -41.00
CA ALA A 99 55.72 25.47 -39.56
C ALA A 99 54.51 26.11 -38.87
N THR A 100 53.98 25.45 -37.84
CA THR A 100 53.06 26.02 -36.85
C THR A 100 53.65 25.77 -35.47
N ALA A 101 53.68 26.80 -34.63
CA ALA A 101 54.42 26.78 -33.36
C ALA A 101 53.81 25.85 -32.30
N GLU A 102 54.66 25.29 -31.46
CA GLU A 102 54.27 24.73 -30.17
C GLU A 102 53.88 25.86 -29.20
N PRO A 103 52.84 25.69 -28.35
CA PRO A 103 52.51 26.66 -27.30
C PRO A 103 53.50 26.59 -26.13
N ASP A 104 53.74 27.73 -25.47
CA ASP A 104 54.67 27.84 -24.33
C ASP A 104 54.30 26.90 -23.16
N ALA A 105 55.21 26.01 -22.79
CA ALA A 105 54.99 24.96 -21.79
C ALA A 105 55.18 25.41 -20.32
N ASP A 106 55.29 26.73 -20.06
CA ASP A 106 55.70 27.30 -18.76
C ASP A 106 54.54 28.00 -17.99
N HIS A 107 53.29 27.68 -18.34
CA HIS A 107 52.09 28.19 -17.65
C HIS A 107 51.29 27.14 -16.86
N ASP A 108 51.45 25.85 -17.16
CA ASP A 108 50.71 24.76 -16.48
C ASP A 108 51.44 24.21 -15.23
N ALA A 109 52.48 24.90 -14.75
CA ALA A 109 53.33 24.47 -13.65
C ALA A 109 52.56 24.35 -12.31
N GLY A 110 52.11 23.13 -12.00
CA GLY A 110 51.30 22.80 -10.82
C GLY A 110 49.85 22.41 -11.12
N LEU A 111 49.41 22.45 -12.37
CA LEU A 111 48.10 21.97 -12.79
C LEU A 111 48.11 20.44 -13.02
N THR A 112 46.99 19.79 -12.74
CA THR A 112 46.77 18.36 -13.07
C THR A 112 45.95 18.29 -14.36
N VAL A 113 46.59 17.89 -15.46
CA VAL A 113 45.95 17.81 -16.78
C VAL A 113 45.38 16.42 -17.01
N GLU A 114 44.05 16.29 -16.95
CA GLU A 114 43.34 15.04 -17.22
C GLU A 114 42.57 15.11 -18.56
N PRO A 115 42.81 14.19 -19.52
CA PRO A 115 42.10 14.18 -20.79
C PRO A 115 40.66 13.66 -20.64
N LEU A 116 39.69 14.47 -21.07
CA LEU A 116 38.28 14.09 -21.09
C LEU A 116 38.06 12.89 -22.04
N ARG A 117 37.38 11.84 -21.55
CA ARG A 117 37.16 10.58 -22.28
C ARG A 117 35.73 10.06 -22.10
N GLY A 118 35.27 9.24 -23.04
CA GLY A 118 33.95 8.61 -22.99
C GLY A 118 32.83 9.64 -22.88
N ALA A 119 31.95 9.49 -21.87
CA ALA A 119 30.84 10.41 -21.64
C ALA A 119 31.27 11.88 -21.46
N ALA A 120 32.45 12.15 -20.88
CA ALA A 120 32.94 13.52 -20.73
C ALA A 120 33.34 14.14 -22.07
N ALA A 121 33.96 13.37 -22.96
CA ALA A 121 34.26 13.82 -24.33
C ALA A 121 32.97 14.03 -25.14
N ARG A 122 31.96 13.17 -24.97
CA ARG A 122 30.66 13.36 -25.64
C ARG A 122 29.90 14.60 -25.14
N ILE A 123 30.09 15.00 -23.89
CA ILE A 123 29.56 16.28 -23.38
C ILE A 123 30.23 17.46 -24.09
N VAL A 124 31.54 17.42 -24.38
CA VAL A 124 32.21 18.48 -25.16
C VAL A 124 31.63 18.57 -26.56
N GLU A 125 31.59 17.45 -27.30
CA GLU A 125 31.01 17.38 -28.66
C GLU A 125 29.58 17.93 -28.71
N ASN A 126 28.73 17.52 -27.75
CA ASN A 126 27.36 18.01 -27.62
C ASN A 126 27.30 19.52 -27.30
N MET A 127 28.21 20.04 -26.46
CA MET A 127 28.25 21.48 -26.13
C MET A 127 28.75 22.33 -27.28
N GLU A 128 29.73 21.86 -28.05
CA GLU A 128 30.20 22.50 -29.27
C GLU A 128 29.10 22.54 -30.34
N GLU A 129 28.39 21.43 -30.57
CA GLU A 129 27.22 21.37 -31.46
C GLU A 129 26.12 22.37 -31.03
N SER A 130 25.88 22.51 -29.72
CA SER A 130 24.88 23.44 -29.19
C SER A 130 25.15 24.91 -29.58
N LEU A 131 26.40 25.29 -29.86
CA LEU A 131 26.74 26.65 -30.30
C LEU A 131 26.08 26.99 -31.65
N GLY A 132 25.79 25.99 -32.48
CA GLY A 132 25.05 26.12 -33.74
C GLY A 132 23.52 26.28 -33.59
N VAL A 133 23.00 26.44 -32.36
CA VAL A 133 21.58 26.63 -32.07
C VAL A 133 21.33 28.05 -31.53
N PRO A 134 20.75 28.98 -32.33
CA PRO A 134 20.39 30.33 -31.90
C PRO A 134 19.21 30.30 -30.93
N THR A 135 19.50 30.17 -29.64
CA THR A 135 18.48 30.08 -28.60
C THR A 135 17.96 31.44 -28.15
N ALA A 136 16.65 31.51 -27.89
CA ALA A 136 16.06 32.54 -27.04
C ALA A 136 15.33 31.88 -25.85
N THR A 137 15.01 32.66 -24.82
CA THR A 137 14.43 32.13 -23.58
C THR A 137 13.27 32.99 -23.08
N SER A 138 12.12 32.35 -22.89
CA SER A 138 10.96 32.94 -22.21
C SER A 138 10.94 32.48 -20.75
N VAL A 139 10.44 33.33 -19.84
CA VAL A 139 10.41 33.06 -18.40
C VAL A 139 9.01 33.35 -17.86
N ARG A 140 8.48 32.46 -17.00
CA ARG A 140 7.22 32.67 -16.26
C ARG A 140 7.32 32.11 -14.85
N THR A 141 6.95 32.90 -13.85
CA THR A 141 6.80 32.45 -12.46
C THR A 141 5.36 32.01 -12.23
N ILE A 142 5.17 30.78 -11.78
CA ILE A 142 3.86 30.09 -11.67
C ILE A 142 3.61 29.73 -10.19
N PRO A 143 2.41 30.01 -9.64
CA PRO A 143 2.07 29.66 -8.25
C PRO A 143 1.87 28.16 -8.08
N THR A 144 2.42 27.57 -7.02
CA THR A 144 2.39 26.12 -6.79
C THR A 144 1.32 25.64 -5.82
N LYS A 145 0.54 26.53 -5.19
CA LYS A 145 -0.34 26.16 -4.08
C LYS A 145 -1.28 25.00 -4.40
N LEU A 146 -1.89 24.97 -5.59
CA LEU A 146 -2.76 23.87 -5.99
C LEU A 146 -1.98 22.56 -6.27
N LEU A 147 -0.83 22.68 -6.94
CA LEU A 147 0.09 21.58 -7.19
C LEU A 147 0.59 20.94 -5.88
N GLU A 148 0.84 21.73 -4.85
CA GLU A 148 1.22 21.26 -3.51
C GLU A 148 0.08 20.50 -2.81
N VAL A 149 -1.15 21.00 -2.91
CA VAL A 149 -2.34 20.38 -2.29
C VAL A 149 -2.72 19.07 -2.98
N ASN A 150 -2.93 19.09 -4.30
CA ASN A 150 -3.32 17.90 -5.04
C ASN A 150 -2.21 16.83 -5.02
N ARG A 151 -0.93 17.22 -5.01
CA ARG A 151 0.16 16.26 -4.78
C ARG A 151 0.11 15.63 -3.38
N ARG A 152 -0.33 16.34 -2.33
CA ARG A 152 -0.47 15.75 -0.99
C ARG A 152 -1.52 14.64 -1.02
N ALA A 153 -2.74 14.95 -1.46
CA ALA A 153 -3.85 13.99 -1.57
C ALA A 153 -3.47 12.74 -2.39
N ILE A 154 -2.81 12.92 -3.55
CA ILE A 154 -2.28 11.81 -4.37
C ILE A 154 -1.33 10.91 -3.56
N ASN A 155 -0.39 11.49 -2.80
CA ASN A 155 0.58 10.69 -2.05
C ASN A 155 -0.04 10.04 -0.79
N ASP A 156 -1.04 10.67 -0.16
CA ASP A 156 -1.77 10.07 0.98
C ASP A 156 -2.62 8.86 0.56
N PHE A 157 -3.16 8.88 -0.67
CA PHE A 157 -3.82 7.74 -1.29
C PHE A 157 -2.80 6.65 -1.67
N LEU A 158 -1.75 7.00 -2.41
CA LEU A 158 -0.75 6.04 -2.93
C LEU A 158 0.18 5.44 -1.87
N ALA A 159 0.28 6.04 -0.68
CA ALA A 159 1.07 5.53 0.45
C ALA A 159 0.70 4.08 0.83
N ARG A 160 -0.53 3.65 0.54
CA ARG A 160 -1.03 2.27 0.76
C ARG A 160 -0.29 1.23 -0.08
N ALA A 161 0.23 1.62 -1.24
CA ALA A 161 0.95 0.76 -2.19
C ALA A 161 2.47 1.05 -2.21
N ASP A 162 2.97 1.84 -1.25
CA ASP A 162 4.30 2.48 -1.21
C ASP A 162 4.71 3.24 -2.49
N ARG A 163 3.74 3.60 -3.35
CA ARG A 163 3.96 4.43 -4.53
C ARG A 163 3.95 5.90 -4.15
N LYS A 164 4.76 6.73 -4.83
CA LYS A 164 4.86 8.17 -4.55
C LYS A 164 5.01 8.97 -5.84
N VAL A 165 4.17 10.01 -6.00
CA VAL A 165 4.23 10.93 -7.14
C VAL A 165 5.09 12.13 -6.77
N SER A 166 6.10 12.44 -7.59
CA SER A 166 6.96 13.61 -7.40
C SER A 166 6.34 14.87 -8.02
N PHE A 167 6.82 16.07 -7.61
CA PHE A 167 6.46 17.31 -8.31
C PHE A 167 6.90 17.26 -9.78
N THR A 168 8.02 16.62 -10.09
CA THR A 168 8.51 16.50 -11.47
C THR A 168 7.56 15.68 -12.34
N HIS A 169 6.87 14.65 -11.83
CA HIS A 169 5.93 13.87 -12.64
C HIS A 169 4.73 14.74 -13.06
N LEU A 170 4.14 15.46 -12.09
CA LEU A 170 3.01 16.36 -12.33
C LEU A 170 3.38 17.60 -13.17
N ILE A 171 4.64 18.04 -13.14
CA ILE A 171 5.14 19.13 -13.99
C ILE A 171 5.47 18.63 -15.40
N ALA A 172 6.09 17.46 -15.51
CA ALA A 172 6.49 16.88 -16.80
C ALA A 172 5.27 16.46 -17.64
N TYR A 173 4.26 15.83 -17.02
CA TYR A 173 3.01 15.50 -17.71
C TYR A 173 2.27 16.77 -18.15
N ALA A 174 2.17 17.78 -17.28
CA ALA A 174 1.61 19.09 -17.66
C ALA A 174 2.38 19.76 -18.81
N ALA A 175 3.71 19.62 -18.87
CA ALA A 175 4.54 20.14 -19.96
C ALA A 175 4.30 19.41 -21.29
N VAL A 176 4.13 18.09 -21.27
CA VAL A 176 3.76 17.29 -22.45
C VAL A 176 2.38 17.67 -22.97
N ARG A 177 1.37 17.77 -22.07
CA ARG A 177 0.02 18.22 -22.44
C ARG A 177 0.04 19.66 -22.99
N ALA A 178 0.81 20.57 -22.38
CA ALA A 178 0.99 21.94 -22.87
C ALA A 178 1.64 22.01 -24.28
N ILE A 179 2.60 21.15 -24.60
CA ILE A 179 3.21 21.06 -25.94
C ILE A 179 2.25 20.45 -26.96
N SER A 180 1.42 19.49 -26.54
CA SER A 180 0.35 18.93 -27.39
C SER A 180 -0.69 19.99 -27.77
N MET A 181 -0.92 20.96 -26.89
CA MET A 181 -1.81 22.12 -27.11
C MET A 181 -1.14 23.27 -27.89
N VAL A 182 0.19 23.40 -27.83
CA VAL A 182 0.99 24.40 -28.55
C VAL A 182 2.01 23.71 -29.47
N PRO A 183 1.56 22.97 -30.51
CA PRO A 183 2.39 22.02 -31.26
C PRO A 183 3.56 22.64 -32.04
N GLY A 184 3.58 23.96 -32.24
CA GLY A 184 4.75 24.69 -32.75
C GLY A 184 6.01 24.45 -31.90
N MET A 185 5.85 24.28 -30.58
CA MET A 185 6.94 24.01 -29.64
C MET A 185 7.57 22.62 -29.79
N ASN A 186 6.89 21.65 -30.41
CA ASN A 186 7.43 20.31 -30.68
C ASN A 186 8.32 20.28 -31.94
N ALA A 187 8.36 21.37 -32.71
CA ALA A 187 9.09 21.44 -33.97
C ALA A 187 10.61 21.45 -33.76
N ARG A 188 11.37 20.90 -34.73
CA ARG A 188 12.84 20.94 -34.74
C ARG A 188 13.40 21.53 -36.03
N TYR A 189 14.53 22.23 -35.92
CA TYR A 189 15.30 22.69 -37.07
C TYR A 189 16.16 21.54 -37.60
N GLU A 190 16.23 21.40 -38.93
CA GLU A 190 17.12 20.46 -39.61
C GLU A 190 17.60 21.08 -40.93
N GLN A 191 18.87 20.84 -41.31
CA GLN A 191 19.42 21.33 -42.58
C GLN A 191 19.64 20.15 -43.53
N ARG A 192 19.09 20.24 -44.75
CA ARG A 192 19.23 19.20 -45.79
C ARG A 192 19.72 19.86 -47.07
N ASP A 193 20.79 19.33 -47.66
CA ASP A 193 21.44 19.87 -48.87
C ASP A 193 21.73 21.38 -48.77
N GLY A 194 22.19 21.82 -47.59
CA GLY A 194 22.46 23.22 -47.26
C GLY A 194 21.21 24.09 -47.00
N LYS A 195 20.00 23.60 -47.23
CA LYS A 195 18.74 24.36 -47.06
C LYS A 195 18.13 24.14 -45.68
N PRO A 196 17.55 25.18 -45.04
CA PRO A 196 16.87 25.05 -43.75
C PRO A 196 15.48 24.42 -43.90
N PHE A 197 15.13 23.53 -42.97
CA PHE A 197 13.81 22.92 -42.85
C PHE A 197 13.29 22.98 -41.42
N VAL A 198 11.96 23.08 -41.28
CA VAL A 198 11.25 22.93 -40.00
C VAL A 198 10.50 21.61 -40.03
N LEU A 199 10.92 20.67 -39.20
CA LEU A 199 10.21 19.40 -39.01
C LEU A 199 9.24 19.53 -37.85
N ARG A 200 8.06 18.92 -38.00
CA ARG A 200 7.01 18.89 -36.99
C ARG A 200 6.69 17.42 -36.68
N PRO A 201 7.30 16.83 -35.63
CA PRO A 201 6.95 15.49 -35.17
C PRO A 201 5.51 15.46 -34.66
N GLU A 202 4.76 14.42 -35.01
CA GLU A 202 3.38 14.20 -34.54
C GLU A 202 3.31 13.71 -33.09
N GLN A 203 4.45 13.30 -32.52
CA GLN A 203 4.57 12.68 -31.20
C GLN A 203 5.58 13.43 -30.34
N VAL A 204 5.41 13.36 -29.03
CA VAL A 204 6.26 14.03 -28.04
C VAL A 204 7.22 13.01 -27.43
N HIS A 205 8.52 13.21 -27.68
CA HIS A 205 9.58 12.41 -27.08
C HIS A 205 10.24 13.23 -25.97
N LEU A 206 9.72 13.12 -24.74
CA LEU A 206 10.14 13.91 -23.58
C LEU A 206 11.48 13.41 -23.02
N GLY A 207 12.56 14.15 -23.26
CA GLY A 207 13.84 13.94 -22.59
C GLY A 207 13.82 14.38 -21.13
N ILE A 208 14.28 13.53 -20.20
CA ILE A 208 14.28 13.81 -18.75
C ILE A 208 15.71 13.85 -18.23
N ALA A 209 16.12 14.97 -17.64
CA ALA A 209 17.46 15.11 -17.08
C ALA A 209 17.62 14.36 -15.76
N VAL A 210 18.35 13.23 -15.78
CA VAL A 210 18.64 12.37 -14.63
C VAL A 210 20.11 12.54 -14.19
N ASP A 211 20.32 12.95 -12.94
CA ASP A 211 21.64 13.09 -12.31
C ASP A 211 22.14 11.74 -11.77
N MET A 212 23.26 11.25 -12.29
CA MET A 212 23.98 10.09 -11.75
C MET A 212 25.21 10.52 -10.96
N LYS A 213 25.25 10.17 -9.67
CA LYS A 213 26.46 10.26 -8.84
C LYS A 213 27.34 9.02 -9.06
N ARG A 214 28.62 9.23 -9.39
CA ARG A 214 29.65 8.18 -9.47
C ARG A 214 30.83 8.56 -8.58
N ARG A 215 31.69 7.60 -8.21
CA ARG A 215 32.97 7.91 -7.54
C ARG A 215 33.78 8.81 -8.50
N GLY A 216 34.05 10.04 -8.07
CA GLY A 216 34.74 11.06 -8.87
C GLY A 216 33.86 12.18 -9.46
N GLY A 217 32.52 12.09 -9.44
CA GLY A 217 31.70 13.20 -9.94
C GLY A 217 30.21 12.94 -10.13
N ARG A 218 29.55 13.90 -10.80
CA ARG A 218 28.15 13.82 -11.25
C ARG A 218 28.12 13.78 -12.78
N THR A 219 27.21 13.00 -13.35
CA THR A 219 26.99 12.91 -14.79
C THR A 219 25.50 13.02 -15.06
N LEU A 220 25.10 14.03 -15.83
CA LEU A 220 23.71 14.22 -16.25
C LEU A 220 23.48 13.41 -17.54
N LEU A 221 22.41 12.62 -17.58
CA LEU A 221 21.92 11.95 -18.78
C LEU A 221 20.51 12.43 -19.09
N VAL A 222 20.18 12.55 -20.38
CA VAL A 222 18.85 12.99 -20.85
C VAL A 222 18.24 11.99 -21.83
N PRO A 223 17.92 10.75 -21.41
CA PRO A 223 17.11 9.84 -22.21
C PRO A 223 15.65 10.29 -22.21
N ASN A 224 14.82 9.73 -23.10
CA ASN A 224 13.45 10.16 -23.30
C ASN A 224 12.38 9.06 -23.08
N ILE A 225 11.19 9.50 -22.71
CA ILE A 225 9.95 8.71 -22.82
C ILE A 225 9.45 8.87 -24.27
N LYS A 226 9.15 7.76 -24.95
CA LYS A 226 8.54 7.78 -26.30
C LYS A 226 7.04 8.07 -26.20
N ASN A 227 6.47 8.77 -27.17
CA ASN A 227 5.02 9.00 -27.33
C ASN A 227 4.31 9.46 -26.05
N ALA A 228 4.97 10.33 -25.26
CA ALA A 228 4.50 10.71 -23.92
C ALA A 228 3.14 11.43 -23.93
N ASP A 229 2.75 12.00 -25.08
CA ASP A 229 1.46 12.63 -25.36
C ASP A 229 0.28 11.63 -25.48
N THR A 230 0.58 10.35 -25.77
CA THR A 230 -0.42 9.28 -25.91
C THR A 230 -0.76 8.58 -24.60
N MET A 231 0.04 8.78 -23.56
CA MET A 231 -0.09 8.13 -22.25
C MET A 231 -1.11 8.84 -21.35
N ASP A 232 -1.82 8.09 -20.52
CA ASP A 232 -2.46 8.65 -19.32
C ASP A 232 -1.43 8.95 -18.22
N PHE A 233 -1.87 9.53 -17.09
CA PHE A 233 -0.94 9.90 -16.02
C PHE A 233 -0.32 8.70 -15.28
N ALA A 234 -1.03 7.59 -15.14
CA ALA A 234 -0.52 6.38 -14.48
C ALA A 234 0.51 5.67 -15.36
N GLU A 235 0.22 5.52 -16.66
CA GLU A 235 1.15 5.03 -17.68
C GLU A 235 2.41 5.93 -17.75
N PHE A 236 2.23 7.25 -17.77
CA PHE A 236 3.33 8.21 -17.79
C PHE A 236 4.23 8.10 -16.55
N VAL A 237 3.65 7.94 -15.35
CA VAL A 237 4.42 7.75 -14.11
C VAL A 237 5.20 6.44 -14.15
N GLU A 238 4.60 5.34 -14.61
CA GLU A 238 5.30 4.04 -14.72
C GLU A 238 6.44 4.10 -15.75
N ALA A 239 6.21 4.74 -16.90
CA ALA A 239 7.24 4.96 -17.92
C ALA A 239 8.38 5.85 -17.39
N TYR A 240 8.05 6.90 -16.63
CA TYR A 240 9.01 7.81 -16.00
C TYR A 240 9.90 7.09 -14.98
N ASP A 241 9.30 6.40 -14.00
CA ASP A 241 10.05 5.72 -12.94
C ASP A 241 10.89 4.56 -13.52
N THR A 242 10.33 3.78 -14.47
CA THR A 242 11.06 2.75 -15.21
C THR A 242 12.28 3.32 -15.96
N LEU A 243 12.15 4.48 -16.60
CA LEU A 243 13.27 5.13 -17.29
C LEU A 243 14.35 5.58 -16.30
N VAL A 244 13.96 6.21 -15.19
CA VAL A 244 14.87 6.69 -14.14
C VAL A 244 15.63 5.53 -13.49
N ASP A 245 14.98 4.40 -13.21
CA ASP A 245 15.63 3.24 -12.63
C ASP A 245 16.49 2.46 -13.64
N ARG A 246 16.14 2.44 -14.93
CA ARG A 246 17.07 1.96 -15.98
C ARG A 246 18.33 2.83 -16.04
N VAL A 247 18.22 4.16 -15.92
CA VAL A 247 19.41 5.05 -15.83
C VAL A 247 20.24 4.72 -14.59
N ARG A 248 19.63 4.69 -13.40
CA ARG A 248 20.32 4.41 -12.12
C ARG A 248 21.03 3.06 -12.12
N ALA A 249 20.40 2.04 -12.72
CA ALA A 249 20.97 0.70 -12.87
C ALA A 249 22.04 0.60 -13.99
N GLY A 250 22.29 1.66 -14.75
CA GLY A 250 23.22 1.66 -15.88
C GLY A 250 22.73 0.89 -17.11
N LYS A 251 21.43 0.58 -17.20
CA LYS A 251 20.77 -0.22 -18.25
C LYS A 251 20.11 0.65 -19.33
N ILE A 252 20.78 1.74 -19.72
CA ILE A 252 20.30 2.69 -20.73
C ILE A 252 21.01 2.42 -22.07
N THR A 253 20.30 2.49 -23.18
CA THR A 253 20.80 2.20 -24.54
C THR A 253 20.90 3.48 -25.37
N PRO A 254 21.57 3.48 -26.54
CA PRO A 254 21.58 4.63 -27.45
C PRO A 254 20.16 5.06 -27.89
N ASP A 255 19.27 4.08 -28.12
CA ASP A 255 17.91 4.32 -28.61
C ASP A 255 17.04 5.10 -27.61
N ASP A 256 17.34 5.00 -26.31
CA ASP A 256 16.69 5.81 -25.27
C ASP A 256 16.95 7.31 -25.42
N PHE A 257 18.01 7.74 -26.13
CA PHE A 257 18.32 9.16 -26.38
C PHE A 257 17.82 9.65 -27.74
N VAL A 258 17.67 8.74 -28.72
CA VAL A 258 17.28 9.07 -30.09
C VAL A 258 15.87 9.67 -30.13
N GLY A 259 15.70 10.69 -30.98
CA GLY A 259 14.39 11.26 -31.32
C GLY A 259 13.83 12.29 -30.34
N THR A 260 14.50 12.62 -29.23
CA THR A 260 14.07 13.65 -28.26
C THR A 260 13.54 14.92 -28.95
N THR A 261 12.28 15.29 -28.73
CA THR A 261 11.65 16.47 -29.36
C THR A 261 11.61 17.69 -28.45
N MET A 262 11.45 17.43 -27.15
CA MET A 262 11.55 18.40 -26.06
C MET A 262 12.36 17.78 -24.91
N SER A 263 12.85 18.58 -23.97
CA SER A 263 13.37 18.04 -22.71
C SER A 263 13.02 18.87 -21.49
N ILE A 264 13.12 18.25 -20.31
CA ILE A 264 12.87 18.87 -19.00
C ILE A 264 14.09 18.69 -18.09
N THR A 265 14.46 19.75 -17.38
CA THR A 265 15.52 19.73 -16.37
C THR A 265 15.07 20.43 -15.08
N ASN A 266 15.36 19.81 -13.93
CA ASN A 266 14.94 20.31 -12.62
C ASN A 266 16.15 20.59 -11.69
N PRO A 267 16.91 21.67 -11.94
CA PRO A 267 17.91 22.19 -11.02
C PRO A 267 17.26 22.84 -9.77
N GLY A 268 15.94 23.05 -9.76
CA GLY A 268 15.19 23.44 -8.57
C GLY A 268 15.41 22.49 -7.38
N MET A 269 15.65 21.20 -7.62
CA MET A 269 15.99 20.23 -6.57
C MET A 269 17.34 20.49 -5.86
N ILE A 270 18.18 21.39 -6.37
CA ILE A 270 19.41 21.86 -5.70
C ILE A 270 19.34 23.36 -5.35
N GLY A 271 18.13 23.94 -5.27
CA GLY A 271 17.92 25.33 -4.87
C GLY A 271 18.10 26.37 -5.98
N THR A 272 18.28 25.96 -7.24
CA THR A 272 18.42 26.91 -8.36
C THR A 272 17.07 27.55 -8.70
N GLU A 273 16.91 28.84 -8.43
CA GLU A 273 15.65 29.58 -8.65
C GLU A 273 15.29 29.74 -10.13
N LEU A 274 16.28 29.98 -10.98
CA LEU A 274 16.15 30.13 -12.43
C LEU A 274 17.35 29.48 -13.11
N SER A 275 17.11 28.72 -14.17
CA SER A 275 18.17 28.18 -15.04
C SER A 275 17.86 28.50 -16.50
N VAL A 276 18.86 28.88 -17.27
CA VAL A 276 18.76 28.97 -18.74
C VAL A 276 19.57 27.82 -19.32
N PRO A 277 18.99 26.60 -19.42
CA PRO A 277 19.72 25.44 -19.91
C PRO A 277 20.00 25.57 -21.41
N ARG A 278 21.13 25.00 -21.84
CA ARG A 278 21.53 24.95 -23.25
C ARG A 278 20.61 23.99 -24.00
N LEU A 279 20.01 24.46 -25.08
CA LEU A 279 19.23 23.62 -25.99
C LEU A 279 20.19 22.78 -26.86
N MET A 280 19.93 21.49 -26.95
CA MET A 280 20.65 20.57 -27.85
C MET A 280 20.07 20.64 -29.26
N ALA A 281 20.90 20.34 -30.27
CA ALA A 281 20.41 20.13 -31.63
C ALA A 281 19.37 18.98 -31.68
N GLY A 282 18.45 19.04 -32.64
CA GLY A 282 17.42 18.02 -32.86
C GLY A 282 16.15 18.14 -32.01
N GLN A 283 16.12 19.00 -30.99
CA GLN A 283 14.91 19.31 -30.18
C GLN A 283 14.52 20.79 -30.27
N GLY A 284 13.23 21.09 -30.11
CA GLY A 284 12.69 22.46 -30.25
C GLY A 284 12.86 23.32 -29.00
N VAL A 285 12.69 22.71 -27.82
CA VAL A 285 12.63 23.41 -26.54
C VAL A 285 13.13 22.55 -25.37
N ILE A 286 13.82 23.19 -24.43
CA ILE A 286 14.14 22.64 -23.11
C ILE A 286 13.46 23.49 -22.02
N LEU A 287 12.70 22.82 -21.15
CA LEU A 287 11.99 23.39 -20.01
C LEU A 287 12.87 23.30 -18.75
N GLY A 288 13.30 24.46 -18.24
CA GLY A 288 13.94 24.57 -16.93
C GLY A 288 12.92 24.75 -15.81
N VAL A 289 13.03 23.92 -14.78
CA VAL A 289 12.19 23.96 -13.57
C VAL A 289 13.00 24.50 -12.40
N GLY A 290 12.66 25.70 -11.93
CA GLY A 290 13.29 26.37 -10.79
C GLY A 290 12.86 25.82 -9.42
N ALA A 291 13.50 26.31 -8.37
CA ALA A 291 13.24 25.92 -6.99
C ALA A 291 11.88 26.43 -6.48
N MET A 292 11.06 25.51 -5.94
CA MET A 292 9.77 25.85 -5.34
C MET A 292 9.97 26.64 -4.03
N SER A 293 9.73 27.94 -4.08
CA SER A 293 10.04 28.87 -2.99
C SER A 293 9.01 29.99 -2.88
N TYR A 294 8.95 30.64 -1.72
CA TYR A 294 8.19 31.89 -1.59
C TYR A 294 8.84 33.00 -2.43
N PRO A 295 8.07 34.00 -2.90
CA PRO A 295 8.65 35.17 -3.58
C PRO A 295 9.76 35.79 -2.71
N LYS A 296 10.92 36.10 -3.30
CA LYS A 296 12.15 36.47 -2.56
C LYS A 296 11.99 37.59 -1.53
N ALA A 297 11.11 38.56 -1.77
CA ALA A 297 10.80 39.64 -0.84
C ALA A 297 10.05 39.19 0.44
N MET A 298 9.58 37.94 0.48
CA MET A 298 8.87 37.29 1.58
C MET A 298 9.67 36.11 2.16
N ASP A 299 10.87 35.81 1.64
CA ASP A 299 11.70 34.70 2.10
C ASP A 299 12.13 34.93 3.57
N GLY A 300 12.11 33.87 4.38
CA GLY A 300 12.32 33.96 5.84
C GLY A 300 11.18 34.61 6.65
N SER A 301 10.04 34.96 6.05
CA SER A 301 8.86 35.46 6.81
C SER A 301 8.22 34.37 7.69
N ASP A 302 7.54 34.78 8.76
CA ASP A 302 6.75 33.87 9.61
C ASP A 302 5.68 33.15 8.77
N PRO A 303 5.68 31.80 8.70
CA PRO A 303 4.72 31.04 7.90
C PRO A 303 3.26 31.35 8.21
N ARG A 304 2.92 31.73 9.45
CA ARG A 304 1.55 32.08 9.86
C ARG A 304 1.11 33.40 9.25
N VAL A 305 2.04 34.34 9.07
CA VAL A 305 1.77 35.61 8.36
C VAL A 305 1.58 35.34 6.87
N LEU A 306 2.37 34.46 6.27
CA LEU A 306 2.21 34.06 4.86
C LEU A 306 0.87 33.34 4.62
N GLY A 307 0.51 32.39 5.48
CA GLY A 307 -0.77 31.67 5.43
C GLY A 307 -1.97 32.61 5.57
N ARG A 308 -1.94 33.52 6.55
CA ARG A 308 -2.95 34.57 6.74
C ARG A 308 -3.12 35.44 5.49
N LEU A 309 -2.01 35.90 4.91
CA LEU A 309 -2.00 36.72 3.69
C LEU A 309 -2.29 35.94 2.40
N GLY A 310 -2.53 34.61 2.46
CA GLY A 310 -2.75 33.78 1.27
C GLY A 310 -1.53 33.67 0.35
N ILE A 311 -0.33 33.91 0.85
CA ILE A 311 0.90 33.90 0.04
C ILE A 311 1.38 32.45 -0.13
N GLY A 312 1.19 31.90 -1.33
CA GLY A 312 1.70 30.59 -1.71
C GLY A 312 3.16 30.62 -2.21
N ARG A 313 3.76 29.43 -2.36
CA ARG A 313 5.04 29.26 -3.07
C ARG A 313 4.85 29.40 -4.58
N THR A 314 5.97 29.54 -5.27
CA THR A 314 6.07 29.67 -6.73
C THR A 314 7.24 28.85 -7.27
N ILE A 315 7.16 28.46 -8.54
CA ILE A 315 8.30 27.98 -9.33
C ILE A 315 8.48 28.92 -10.51
N THR A 316 9.72 29.31 -10.79
CA THR A 316 10.06 29.99 -12.04
C THR A 316 10.41 28.95 -13.10
N PHE A 317 9.67 28.99 -14.21
CA PHE A 317 9.86 28.15 -15.37
C PHE A 317 10.56 28.94 -16.49
N THR A 318 11.48 28.27 -17.17
CA THR A 318 12.16 28.81 -18.35
C THR A 318 11.93 27.91 -19.54
N SER A 319 11.60 28.50 -20.69
CA SER A 319 11.50 27.82 -21.97
C SER A 319 12.65 28.34 -22.83
N THR A 320 13.73 27.58 -22.98
CA THR A 320 14.79 27.91 -23.96
C THR A 320 14.50 27.17 -25.26
N TYR A 321 14.32 27.90 -26.35
CA TYR A 321 13.83 27.40 -27.65
C TYR A 321 14.72 27.86 -28.81
N ASP A 322 14.68 27.12 -29.92
CA ASP A 322 15.36 27.50 -31.17
C ASP A 322 14.62 28.64 -31.87
N HIS A 323 15.17 29.86 -31.79
CA HIS A 323 14.53 31.07 -32.29
C HIS A 323 14.53 31.15 -33.82
N ARG A 324 15.16 30.20 -34.53
CA ARG A 324 15.01 30.03 -35.99
C ARG A 324 13.63 29.53 -36.39
N ILE A 325 12.93 28.84 -35.49
CA ILE A 325 11.72 28.07 -35.83
C ILE A 325 10.53 28.28 -34.88
N ILE A 326 10.80 28.68 -33.63
CA ILE A 326 9.79 28.97 -32.59
C ILE A 326 9.85 30.45 -32.27
N GLN A 327 8.70 31.13 -32.25
CA GLN A 327 8.59 32.53 -31.88
C GLN A 327 8.44 32.71 -30.37
N GLY A 328 8.91 33.86 -29.85
CA GLY A 328 8.76 34.20 -28.43
C GLY A 328 7.30 34.27 -27.97
N ALA A 329 6.35 34.52 -28.87
CA ALA A 329 4.92 34.45 -28.59
C ALA A 329 4.46 33.02 -28.29
N GLU A 330 4.79 32.05 -29.15
CA GLU A 330 4.46 30.62 -28.98
C GLU A 330 5.09 30.06 -27.69
N SER A 331 6.33 30.43 -27.40
CA SER A 331 7.00 30.05 -26.15
C SER A 331 6.36 30.69 -24.90
N GLY A 332 5.87 31.93 -25.01
CA GLY A 332 5.11 32.61 -23.95
C GLY A 332 3.71 32.01 -23.72
N GLU A 333 3.08 31.53 -24.79
CA GLU A 333 1.80 30.81 -24.80
C GLU A 333 1.93 29.40 -24.21
N PHE A 334 2.97 28.66 -24.56
CA PHE A 334 3.31 27.37 -23.96
C PHE A 334 3.48 27.45 -22.44
N LEU A 335 4.26 28.42 -21.94
CA LEU A 335 4.39 28.66 -20.50
C LEU A 335 3.06 29.12 -19.87
N GLY A 336 2.17 29.77 -20.62
CA GLY A 336 0.82 30.13 -20.16
C GLY A 336 -0.13 28.94 -20.11
N THR A 337 0.00 28.00 -21.02
CA THR A 337 -0.77 26.75 -21.04
C THR A 337 -0.33 25.83 -19.90
N LEU A 338 0.99 25.75 -19.64
CA LEU A 338 1.54 25.11 -18.46
C LEU A 338 1.01 25.74 -17.15
N GLU A 339 0.90 27.07 -17.09
CA GLU A 339 0.29 27.76 -15.94
C GLU A 339 -1.20 27.39 -15.77
N GLN A 340 -1.97 27.33 -16.86
CA GLN A 340 -3.37 26.94 -16.81
C GLN A 340 -3.53 25.51 -16.28
N LEU A 341 -2.76 24.55 -16.80
CA LEU A 341 -2.80 23.14 -16.39
C LEU A 341 -2.41 22.97 -14.91
N LEU A 342 -1.31 23.60 -14.46
CA LEU A 342 -0.88 23.56 -13.05
C LEU A 342 -1.83 24.32 -12.10
N ARG A 343 -2.75 25.13 -12.63
CA ARG A 343 -3.87 25.76 -11.90
C ARG A 343 -5.20 25.01 -12.09
N GLY A 344 -5.20 23.81 -12.67
CA GLY A 344 -6.35 22.94 -12.81
C GLY A 344 -7.26 23.22 -14.02
N GLY A 345 -6.84 24.10 -14.93
CA GLY A 345 -7.49 24.27 -16.23
C GLY A 345 -7.41 23.01 -17.10
N HIS A 346 -8.27 22.93 -18.12
CA HIS A 346 -8.38 21.78 -19.04
C HIS A 346 -8.56 20.44 -18.31
N ASN A 347 -9.26 20.46 -17.17
CA ASN A 347 -9.54 19.31 -16.30
C ASN A 347 -8.28 18.57 -15.79
N TYR A 348 -7.10 19.19 -15.82
CA TYR A 348 -5.81 18.51 -15.60
C TYR A 348 -5.76 17.60 -14.36
N TYR A 349 -6.18 18.11 -13.19
CA TYR A 349 -6.16 17.31 -11.97
C TYR A 349 -7.28 16.26 -11.90
N GLN A 350 -8.36 16.39 -12.69
CA GLN A 350 -9.40 15.37 -12.81
C GLN A 350 -8.88 14.19 -13.65
N GLU A 351 -8.23 14.45 -14.78
CA GLU A 351 -7.55 13.42 -15.59
C GLU A 351 -6.52 12.65 -14.75
N VAL A 352 -5.69 13.37 -13.98
CA VAL A 352 -4.68 12.80 -13.07
C VAL A 352 -5.32 11.93 -11.97
N PHE A 353 -6.39 12.39 -11.32
CA PHE A 353 -7.05 11.63 -10.25
C PHE A 353 -7.78 10.39 -10.82
N GLN A 354 -8.42 10.52 -11.99
CA GLN A 354 -9.11 9.43 -12.67
C GLN A 354 -8.13 8.32 -13.11
N ALA A 355 -7.00 8.67 -13.72
CA ALA A 355 -5.96 7.71 -14.11
C ALA A 355 -5.35 6.97 -12.90
N LEU A 356 -5.34 7.59 -11.72
CA LEU A 356 -4.90 6.97 -10.46
C LEU A 356 -6.01 6.20 -9.72
N GLY A 357 -7.25 6.17 -10.22
CA GLY A 357 -8.38 5.51 -9.55
C GLY A 357 -8.77 6.15 -8.22
N MET A 358 -8.59 7.47 -8.06
CA MET A 358 -8.89 8.18 -6.82
C MET A 358 -10.38 8.53 -6.68
N PRO A 359 -11.04 8.19 -5.55
CA PRO A 359 -12.46 8.52 -5.30
C PRO A 359 -12.65 9.91 -4.65
N GLU A 360 -11.59 10.58 -4.21
CA GLU A 360 -11.66 12.00 -3.81
C GLU A 360 -11.74 12.89 -5.06
N HIS A 361 -12.38 14.04 -4.98
CA HIS A 361 -12.25 15.07 -6.01
C HIS A 361 -10.93 15.85 -5.83
N PRO A 362 -10.27 16.29 -6.91
CA PRO A 362 -9.14 17.20 -6.80
C PRO A 362 -9.60 18.56 -6.27
N ALA A 363 -8.80 19.14 -5.37
CA ALA A 363 -8.99 20.52 -4.93
C ALA A 363 -8.88 21.47 -6.13
N ARG A 364 -9.39 22.69 -5.96
CA ARG A 364 -9.61 23.65 -7.06
C ARG A 364 -8.85 24.96 -6.86
N TRP A 365 -8.45 25.59 -7.96
CA TRP A 365 -7.94 26.96 -7.91
C TRP A 365 -9.11 27.94 -7.79
N GLU A 366 -9.38 28.40 -6.58
CA GLU A 366 -10.31 29.50 -6.33
C GLU A 366 -9.58 30.81 -6.01
N ARG A 367 -10.29 31.94 -6.07
CA ARG A 367 -9.84 33.19 -5.47
C ARG A 367 -10.10 33.13 -3.97
N ASP A 368 -9.13 33.49 -3.13
CA ASP A 368 -9.35 33.59 -1.68
C ASP A 368 -10.56 34.51 -1.37
N LYS A 369 -11.52 33.95 -0.65
CA LYS A 369 -12.80 34.59 -0.32
C LYS A 369 -12.72 35.48 0.92
N GLY A 370 -11.59 35.47 1.65
CA GLY A 370 -11.24 36.61 2.51
C GLY A 370 -10.41 36.30 3.75
N GLU A 371 -9.66 37.33 4.18
CA GLU A 371 -9.21 37.55 5.57
C GLU A 371 -8.88 39.03 5.87
N MET A 372 -9.70 39.99 5.41
CA MET A 372 -9.58 41.43 5.75
C MET A 372 -10.60 41.94 6.77
N GLY A 373 -11.39 41.05 7.39
CA GLY A 373 -12.39 41.40 8.40
C GLY A 373 -12.59 40.30 9.43
N THR A 374 -12.85 40.68 10.68
CA THR A 374 -13.02 39.75 11.82
C THR A 374 -14.19 38.79 11.65
N GLU A 375 -15.29 39.24 11.03
CA GLU A 375 -16.49 38.44 10.77
C GLU A 375 -16.20 37.23 9.87
N SER A 376 -15.48 37.44 8.76
CA SER A 376 -15.07 36.35 7.85
C SER A 376 -14.19 35.30 8.54
N ALA A 377 -13.29 35.71 9.43
CA ALA A 377 -12.46 34.80 10.21
C ALA A 377 -13.28 34.00 11.24
N MET A 378 -14.34 34.59 11.82
CA MET A 378 -15.27 33.89 12.71
C MET A 378 -16.13 32.87 11.95
N VAL A 379 -16.62 33.20 10.75
CA VAL A 379 -17.36 32.26 9.89
C VAL A 379 -16.48 31.05 9.53
N LYS A 380 -15.24 31.27 9.07
CA LYS A 380 -14.28 30.18 8.78
C LYS A 380 -13.93 29.35 10.02
N GLN A 381 -13.81 29.99 11.18
CA GLN A 381 -13.63 29.27 12.44
C GLN A 381 -14.83 28.37 12.81
N MET A 382 -16.07 28.78 12.49
CA MET A 382 -17.25 27.94 12.68
C MET A 382 -17.30 26.79 11.66
N GLN A 383 -16.98 27.06 10.38
CA GLN A 383 -16.90 26.04 9.31
C GLN A 383 -15.90 24.93 9.66
N VAL A 384 -14.69 25.28 10.12
CA VAL A 384 -13.66 24.30 10.54
C VAL A 384 -14.12 23.46 11.75
N GLN A 385 -14.89 24.03 12.67
CA GLN A 385 -15.44 23.28 13.81
C GLN A 385 -16.56 22.32 13.40
N GLN A 386 -17.40 22.67 12.42
CA GLN A 386 -18.40 21.76 11.86
C GLN A 386 -17.75 20.63 11.06
N LEU A 387 -16.75 20.93 10.23
CA LEU A 387 -15.97 19.92 9.51
C LEU A 387 -15.29 18.93 10.49
N ALA A 388 -14.64 19.43 11.54
CA ALA A 388 -14.06 18.58 12.58
C ALA A 388 -15.10 17.72 13.31
N ASN A 389 -16.31 18.24 13.54
CA ASN A 389 -17.42 17.47 14.08
C ASN A 389 -17.91 16.38 13.09
N MET A 390 -17.94 16.66 11.78
CA MET A 390 -18.37 15.68 10.77
C MET A 390 -17.35 14.56 10.57
N TYR A 391 -16.05 14.80 10.70
CA TYR A 391 -15.06 13.71 10.77
C TYR A 391 -15.33 12.77 11.96
N ARG A 392 -15.72 13.29 13.13
CA ARG A 392 -16.09 12.49 14.31
C ARG A 392 -17.41 11.72 14.13
N VAL A 393 -18.37 12.28 13.39
CA VAL A 393 -19.71 11.69 13.17
C VAL A 393 -19.76 10.74 11.98
N ARG A 394 -18.93 10.95 10.95
CA ARG A 394 -19.03 10.27 9.64
C ARG A 394 -17.72 9.76 9.04
N GLY A 395 -16.56 10.03 9.64
CA GLY A 395 -15.27 9.65 9.04
C GLY A 395 -15.14 8.15 8.77
N HIS A 396 -15.79 7.32 9.60
CA HIS A 396 -15.93 5.87 9.42
C HIS A 396 -16.54 5.44 8.07
N LEU A 397 -17.34 6.30 7.39
CA LEU A 397 -17.86 6.04 6.04
C LEU A 397 -16.77 6.12 4.97
N ALA A 398 -15.77 6.99 5.18
CA ALA A 398 -14.59 7.15 4.33
C ALA A 398 -13.38 6.32 4.83
N ALA A 399 -13.55 5.53 5.88
CA ALA A 399 -12.50 4.65 6.41
C ALA A 399 -12.24 3.47 5.47
N THR A 400 -10.99 3.07 5.39
CA THR A 400 -10.53 1.98 4.51
C THR A 400 -10.54 0.68 5.28
N LEU A 401 -11.74 0.12 5.43
CA LEU A 401 -12.04 -1.06 6.23
C LEU A 401 -12.06 -2.38 5.42
N ASP A 402 -12.11 -2.30 4.08
CA ASP A 402 -12.15 -3.46 3.20
C ASP A 402 -10.73 -3.87 2.75
N PRO A 403 -10.21 -5.03 3.19
CA PRO A 403 -8.90 -5.53 2.75
C PRO A 403 -8.89 -6.05 1.31
N LEU A 404 -10.06 -6.25 0.68
CA LEU A 404 -10.19 -6.73 -0.69
C LEU A 404 -10.21 -5.58 -1.72
N GLY A 405 -10.41 -4.33 -1.29
CA GLY A 405 -10.59 -3.19 -2.19
C GLY A 405 -11.80 -3.32 -3.13
N ARG A 406 -12.79 -4.15 -2.77
CA ARG A 406 -14.02 -4.41 -3.53
C ARG A 406 -15.02 -3.27 -3.41
N TRP A 407 -15.00 -2.55 -2.30
CA TRP A 407 -15.82 -1.35 -2.07
C TRP A 407 -14.93 -0.11 -2.14
N GLU A 408 -15.16 0.76 -3.12
CA GLU A 408 -14.51 2.08 -3.19
C GLU A 408 -14.86 2.90 -1.94
N PRO A 409 -13.89 3.54 -1.26
CA PRO A 409 -14.17 4.44 -0.14
C PRO A 409 -15.02 5.64 -0.58
N VAL A 410 -16.32 5.58 -0.30
CA VAL A 410 -17.26 6.65 -0.67
C VAL A 410 -16.97 7.88 0.17
N THR A 411 -16.47 8.93 -0.48
CA THR A 411 -16.30 10.24 0.16
C THR A 411 -17.67 10.83 0.48
N HIS A 412 -17.84 11.30 1.71
CA HIS A 412 -19.08 11.95 2.15
C HIS A 412 -18.92 13.47 2.01
N PRO A 413 -19.83 14.21 1.35
CA PRO A 413 -19.65 15.65 1.08
C PRO A 413 -19.34 16.49 2.32
N GLU A 414 -19.96 16.18 3.48
CA GLU A 414 -19.69 16.88 4.75
C GLU A 414 -18.25 16.70 5.30
N LEU A 415 -17.41 15.86 4.69
CA LEU A 415 -15.98 15.66 5.01
C LEU A 415 -15.04 16.44 4.07
N ASP A 416 -15.56 17.02 3.00
CA ASP A 416 -14.83 17.83 2.01
C ASP A 416 -14.73 19.30 2.49
N PRO A 417 -13.53 19.91 2.57
CA PRO A 417 -13.39 21.34 2.84
C PRO A 417 -14.19 22.25 1.88
N ASP A 418 -14.30 21.89 0.59
CA ASP A 418 -15.01 22.71 -0.40
C ASP A 418 -16.53 22.81 -0.07
N TYR A 419 -17.13 21.77 0.53
CA TYR A 419 -18.54 21.80 1.00
C TYR A 419 -18.77 22.85 2.10
N TRP A 420 -17.73 23.19 2.87
CA TRP A 420 -17.77 24.18 3.93
C TRP A 420 -17.20 25.55 3.51
N ASP A 421 -17.01 25.81 2.21
CA ASP A 421 -16.39 27.02 1.66
C ASP A 421 -14.95 27.29 2.17
N LEU A 422 -14.24 26.23 2.55
CA LEU A 422 -12.84 26.27 3.02
C LEU A 422 -11.90 25.95 1.87
N SER A 423 -11.24 26.98 1.34
CA SER A 423 -10.45 26.89 0.11
C SER A 423 -9.01 26.41 0.33
N ILE A 424 -8.28 26.15 -0.77
CA ILE A 424 -6.84 25.85 -0.72
C ILE A 424 -6.00 26.92 0.02
N TRP A 425 -6.49 28.15 0.12
CA TRP A 425 -5.82 29.26 0.82
C TRP A 425 -5.94 29.15 2.35
N ASP A 426 -6.99 28.49 2.83
CA ASP A 426 -7.29 28.35 4.26
C ASP A 426 -6.44 27.27 4.93
N LEU A 427 -5.80 26.39 4.15
CA LEU A 427 -4.98 25.26 4.63
C LEU A 427 -3.77 25.65 5.49
N GLU A 428 -3.25 26.87 5.35
CA GLU A 428 -2.14 27.40 6.18
C GLU A 428 -2.63 28.39 7.26
N ARG A 429 -3.94 28.65 7.36
CA ARG A 429 -4.53 29.55 8.37
C ARG A 429 -4.73 28.80 9.68
N GLU A 430 -4.43 29.45 10.79
CA GLU A 430 -4.47 28.84 12.13
C GLU A 430 -5.88 28.87 12.73
N PHE A 431 -6.49 27.72 12.98
CA PHE A 431 -7.82 27.59 13.61
C PHE A 431 -7.74 26.85 14.95
N PHE A 432 -8.72 27.11 15.81
CA PHE A 432 -8.93 26.42 17.08
C PHE A 432 -10.05 25.38 16.95
N VAL A 433 -9.73 24.10 17.16
CA VAL A 433 -10.72 23.03 17.32
C VAL A 433 -10.66 22.59 18.79
N PRO A 434 -11.76 22.71 19.56
CA PRO A 434 -11.80 22.21 20.93
C PRO A 434 -11.38 20.74 20.99
N ASN A 435 -10.62 20.42 22.05
CA ASN A 435 -10.13 19.08 22.38
C ASN A 435 -9.10 18.44 21.43
N LEU A 436 -8.72 19.09 20.31
CA LEU A 436 -7.68 18.64 19.40
C LEU A 436 -6.33 19.32 19.74
N ALA A 437 -5.22 18.57 19.70
CA ALA A 437 -3.85 19.03 19.99
C ALA A 437 -3.75 20.02 21.19
N ASP A 438 -4.21 19.56 22.35
CA ASP A 438 -4.17 20.29 23.64
C ASP A 438 -4.96 21.61 23.67
N GLY A 439 -5.84 21.84 22.69
CA GLY A 439 -6.58 23.10 22.54
C GLY A 439 -5.74 24.25 22.01
N ARG A 440 -4.64 23.97 21.31
CA ARG A 440 -3.84 24.99 20.60
C ARG A 440 -4.47 25.35 19.25
N ARG A 441 -4.14 26.53 18.72
CA ARG A 441 -4.40 26.82 17.30
C ARG A 441 -3.38 26.09 16.44
N MET A 442 -3.79 25.59 15.28
CA MET A 442 -2.89 24.96 14.30
C MET A 442 -3.42 25.22 12.87
N PRO A 443 -2.59 25.05 11.82
CA PRO A 443 -3.03 25.17 10.42
C PRO A 443 -4.18 24.21 10.09
N LEU A 444 -5.15 24.63 9.27
CA LEU A 444 -6.24 23.75 8.81
C LEU A 444 -5.72 22.46 8.15
N SER A 445 -4.58 22.51 7.46
CA SER A 445 -3.96 21.30 6.91
C SER A 445 -3.53 20.31 8.01
N GLU A 446 -2.99 20.75 9.15
CA GLU A 446 -2.70 19.85 10.27
C GLU A 446 -3.98 19.29 10.91
N ILE A 447 -5.04 20.10 11.01
CA ILE A 447 -6.36 19.66 11.48
C ILE A 447 -6.87 18.52 10.59
N LEU A 448 -6.86 18.70 9.27
CA LEU A 448 -7.29 17.69 8.30
C LEU A 448 -6.37 16.45 8.31
N ASP A 449 -5.05 16.63 8.36
CA ASP A 449 -4.08 15.53 8.42
C ASP A 449 -4.27 14.68 9.70
N ARG A 450 -4.71 15.28 10.82
CA ARG A 450 -5.07 14.59 12.07
C ARG A 450 -6.42 13.89 11.95
N LEU A 451 -7.46 14.58 11.48
CA LEU A 451 -8.81 14.02 11.35
C LEU A 451 -8.89 12.85 10.36
N LYS A 452 -8.25 12.96 9.19
CA LYS A 452 -8.12 11.84 8.24
C LYS A 452 -7.33 10.67 8.84
N ARG A 453 -6.26 10.96 9.60
CA ARG A 453 -5.44 9.94 10.28
C ARG A 453 -6.22 9.14 11.32
N THR A 454 -7.01 9.80 12.16
CA THR A 454 -7.83 9.15 13.18
C THR A 454 -9.03 8.44 12.57
N TYR A 455 -9.83 9.12 11.73
CA TYR A 455 -11.19 8.66 11.39
C TYR A 455 -11.34 7.99 10.02
N THR A 456 -10.36 8.11 9.10
CA THR A 456 -10.51 7.63 7.70
C THR A 456 -9.37 6.70 7.24
N ARG A 457 -8.62 6.07 8.17
CA ARG A 457 -7.58 5.06 7.87
C ARG A 457 -8.14 3.63 8.00
N SER A 458 -7.34 2.69 8.48
CA SER A 458 -7.69 1.28 8.69
C SER A 458 -8.66 1.03 9.86
N THR A 459 -9.08 2.09 10.54
CA THR A 459 -10.02 2.07 11.65
C THR A 459 -11.06 3.16 11.42
N GLY A 460 -12.32 2.83 11.64
CA GLY A 460 -13.44 3.77 11.67
C GLY A 460 -14.06 3.71 13.06
N TYR A 461 -14.43 4.86 13.61
CA TYR A 461 -15.03 4.99 14.94
C TYR A 461 -16.46 5.50 14.82
N GLU A 462 -17.44 4.77 15.37
CA GLU A 462 -18.83 5.19 15.44
C GLU A 462 -19.25 5.35 16.90
N TYR A 463 -19.06 6.55 17.46
CA TYR A 463 -19.34 6.81 18.89
C TYR A 463 -20.20 8.06 19.12
N MET A 464 -20.44 8.88 18.10
CA MET A 464 -21.15 10.15 18.26
C MET A 464 -22.67 9.98 18.48
N GLN A 465 -23.22 8.78 18.24
CA GLN A 465 -24.61 8.40 18.51
C GLN A 465 -24.95 8.22 20.00
N MET A 466 -23.93 8.05 20.86
CA MET A 466 -24.09 7.93 22.31
C MET A 466 -24.83 9.15 22.88
N GLN A 467 -25.40 9.06 24.08
CA GLN A 467 -26.01 10.21 24.74
C GLN A 467 -25.11 10.82 25.83
N ASP A 468 -24.24 10.03 26.46
CA ASP A 468 -23.35 10.53 27.51
C ASP A 468 -22.14 11.33 26.92
N PRO A 469 -21.94 12.60 27.33
CA PRO A 469 -20.82 13.42 26.84
C PRO A 469 -19.47 13.03 27.44
N HIS A 470 -19.42 12.42 28.63
CA HIS A 470 -18.20 11.91 29.25
C HIS A 470 -17.68 10.68 28.51
N GLU A 471 -18.56 9.75 28.11
CA GLU A 471 -18.17 8.58 27.31
C GLU A 471 -17.64 9.00 25.94
N LYS A 472 -18.34 9.91 25.24
CA LYS A 472 -17.81 10.51 23.99
C LYS A 472 -16.46 11.16 24.19
N ARG A 473 -16.27 11.91 25.29
CA ARG A 473 -15.00 12.57 25.59
C ARG A 473 -13.89 11.55 25.87
N TRP A 474 -14.19 10.48 26.59
CA TRP A 474 -13.27 9.38 26.93
C TRP A 474 -12.74 8.66 25.68
N ILE A 475 -13.61 8.42 24.69
CA ILE A 475 -13.24 7.86 23.38
C ILE A 475 -12.41 8.89 22.62
N GLN A 476 -12.90 10.13 22.50
CA GLN A 476 -12.22 11.21 21.79
C GLN A 476 -10.77 11.42 22.28
N THR A 477 -10.52 11.42 23.60
CA THR A 477 -9.16 11.55 24.15
C THR A 477 -8.22 10.38 23.84
N ARG A 478 -8.74 9.25 23.37
CA ARG A 478 -7.97 8.04 23.04
C ARG A 478 -7.76 7.86 21.53
N VAL A 479 -8.59 8.47 20.70
CA VAL A 479 -8.51 8.36 19.23
C VAL A 479 -7.93 9.60 18.55
N GLU A 480 -8.08 10.80 19.13
CA GLU A 480 -7.51 12.06 18.59
C GLU A 480 -6.05 12.34 19.03
N VAL A 481 -5.34 11.32 19.48
CA VAL A 481 -3.90 11.37 19.80
C VAL A 481 -3.10 10.71 18.69
N ASP A 482 -1.84 11.12 18.54
CA ASP A 482 -0.91 10.40 17.66
C ASP A 482 -0.51 9.08 18.34
N PRO A 483 -0.72 7.91 17.70
CA PRO A 483 -0.46 6.62 18.33
C PRO A 483 1.05 6.38 18.48
N GLU A 484 1.46 5.84 19.63
CA GLU A 484 2.85 5.44 19.84
C GLU A 484 3.21 4.28 18.88
N PRO A 485 4.38 4.32 18.20
CA PRO A 485 4.80 3.22 17.36
C PRO A 485 5.13 1.99 18.21
N LEU A 486 4.46 0.86 17.94
CA LEU A 486 4.73 -0.42 18.58
C LEU A 486 6.23 -0.71 18.68
N SER A 487 6.66 -1.36 19.76
CA SER A 487 8.01 -1.87 19.93
C SER A 487 8.33 -2.97 18.89
N TYR A 488 9.61 -3.41 18.87
CA TYR A 488 9.98 -4.60 18.12
C TYR A 488 9.33 -5.87 18.67
N GLU A 489 9.16 -5.95 19.99
CA GLU A 489 8.70 -7.15 20.70
C GLU A 489 7.18 -7.35 20.54
N GLU A 490 6.38 -6.29 20.61
CA GLU A 490 4.95 -6.33 20.29
C GLU A 490 4.72 -6.75 18.83
N ARG A 491 5.46 -6.18 17.88
CA ARG A 491 5.40 -6.59 16.46
C ARG A 491 5.79 -8.06 16.27
N ALA A 492 6.81 -8.54 16.99
CA ALA A 492 7.22 -9.93 16.93
C ALA A 492 6.15 -10.88 17.51
N SER A 493 5.49 -10.48 18.60
CA SER A 493 4.39 -11.23 19.23
C SER A 493 3.15 -11.31 18.32
N ILE A 494 2.73 -10.18 17.74
CA ILE A 494 1.63 -10.12 16.76
C ILE A 494 1.94 -11.00 15.54
N MET A 495 3.17 -10.93 15.01
CA MET A 495 3.62 -11.80 13.91
C MET A 495 3.65 -13.27 14.33
N GLY A 496 4.05 -13.59 15.57
CA GLY A 496 4.02 -14.94 16.13
C GLY A 496 2.62 -15.52 16.19
N TRP A 497 1.65 -14.75 16.69
CA TRP A 497 0.24 -15.16 16.74
C TRP A 497 -0.37 -15.34 15.34
N LEU A 498 -0.08 -14.45 14.38
CA LEU A 498 -0.49 -14.62 12.98
C LEU A 498 0.12 -15.87 12.33
N ASN A 499 1.42 -16.12 12.55
CA ASN A 499 2.10 -17.31 12.07
C ASN A 499 1.48 -18.59 12.66
N SER A 500 1.17 -18.61 13.97
CA SER A 500 0.52 -19.77 14.61
C SER A 500 -0.89 -20.00 14.06
N ALA A 501 -1.68 -18.94 13.88
CA ALA A 501 -3.02 -19.02 13.31
C ALA A 501 -3.03 -19.57 11.88
N SER A 502 -2.15 -19.03 11.02
CA SER A 502 -2.02 -19.42 9.61
C SER A 502 -1.43 -20.83 9.43
N ALA A 503 -0.36 -21.16 10.16
CA ALA A 503 0.27 -22.48 10.10
C ALA A 503 -0.66 -23.60 10.59
N PHE A 504 -1.52 -23.33 11.58
CA PHE A 504 -2.50 -24.29 12.06
C PHE A 504 -3.58 -24.62 11.02
N GLU A 505 -4.14 -23.62 10.33
CA GLU A 505 -5.08 -23.90 9.23
C GLU A 505 -4.40 -24.60 8.06
N ALA A 506 -3.19 -24.18 7.68
CA ALA A 506 -2.42 -24.81 6.61
C ALA A 506 -2.12 -26.29 6.91
N PHE A 507 -1.81 -26.62 8.17
CA PHE A 507 -1.68 -28.00 8.63
C PHE A 507 -3.02 -28.75 8.52
N LEU A 508 -4.11 -28.21 9.09
CA LEU A 508 -5.42 -28.87 9.05
C LEU A 508 -5.93 -29.09 7.62
N ALA A 509 -5.74 -28.12 6.72
CA ALA A 509 -6.11 -28.22 5.31
C ALA A 509 -5.37 -29.34 4.59
N LYS A 510 -4.07 -29.49 4.86
CA LYS A 510 -3.19 -30.48 4.21
C LYS A 510 -3.32 -31.89 4.80
N LYS A 511 -3.52 -32.01 6.12
CA LYS A 511 -3.62 -33.29 6.84
C LYS A 511 -5.04 -33.87 6.83
N TYR A 512 -6.07 -33.01 6.85
CA TYR A 512 -7.48 -33.41 6.90
C TYR A 512 -8.25 -32.82 5.70
N LEU A 513 -7.73 -33.09 4.49
CA LEU A 513 -8.36 -32.74 3.23
C LEU A 513 -9.82 -33.19 3.20
N GLY A 514 -10.72 -32.40 2.62
CA GLY A 514 -12.15 -32.74 2.53
C GLY A 514 -12.98 -32.65 3.81
N HIS A 515 -12.38 -32.57 5.01
CA HIS A 515 -13.14 -32.41 6.26
C HIS A 515 -13.64 -30.96 6.47
N LYS A 516 -14.84 -30.80 7.06
CA LYS A 516 -15.34 -29.48 7.48
C LYS A 516 -14.61 -29.02 8.75
N ARG A 517 -13.72 -28.03 8.62
CA ARG A 517 -12.98 -27.40 9.73
C ARG A 517 -13.42 -25.96 10.09
N PHE A 518 -14.17 -25.29 9.20
CA PHE A 518 -14.60 -23.89 9.35
C PHE A 518 -13.44 -22.91 9.68
N GLY A 519 -12.32 -23.05 8.98
CA GLY A 519 -11.06 -22.37 9.31
C GLY A 519 -11.08 -20.85 9.24
N ILE A 520 -10.05 -20.23 9.80
CA ILE A 520 -9.95 -18.79 10.04
C ILE A 520 -9.41 -17.98 8.84
N GLU A 521 -9.12 -18.60 7.68
CA GLU A 521 -8.35 -17.93 6.61
C GLU A 521 -8.96 -16.62 6.10
N GLY A 522 -8.15 -15.57 5.96
CA GLY A 522 -8.59 -14.20 5.68
C GLY A 522 -9.18 -13.46 6.88
N ALA A 523 -9.16 -14.06 8.07
CA ALA A 523 -9.57 -13.48 9.35
C ALA A 523 -8.59 -13.84 10.49
N GLU A 524 -7.35 -14.24 10.17
CA GLU A 524 -6.30 -14.65 11.10
C GLU A 524 -6.05 -13.61 12.20
N SER A 525 -6.24 -12.32 11.88
CA SER A 525 -6.14 -11.17 12.79
C SER A 525 -7.04 -11.25 14.03
N LEU A 526 -8.08 -12.10 14.03
CA LEU A 526 -8.86 -12.39 15.23
C LEU A 526 -8.00 -12.99 16.37
N ILE A 527 -6.96 -13.77 16.05
CA ILE A 527 -6.07 -14.39 17.06
C ILE A 527 -5.21 -13.35 17.79
N PRO A 528 -4.38 -12.50 17.13
CA PRO A 528 -3.68 -11.43 17.84
C PRO A 528 -4.62 -10.39 18.47
N MET A 529 -5.83 -10.18 17.92
CA MET A 529 -6.85 -9.32 18.54
C MET A 529 -7.36 -9.89 19.87
N LEU A 530 -7.70 -11.18 19.92
CA LEU A 530 -8.09 -11.86 21.15
C LEU A 530 -6.92 -11.94 22.15
N ALA A 531 -5.71 -12.20 21.67
CA ALA A 531 -4.51 -12.25 22.50
C ALA A 531 -4.22 -10.89 23.17
N ALA A 532 -4.23 -9.79 22.40
CA ALA A 532 -4.03 -8.43 22.94
C ALA A 532 -5.20 -7.97 23.85
N LEU A 533 -6.43 -8.38 23.55
CA LEU A 533 -7.59 -8.12 24.41
C LEU A 533 -7.43 -8.81 25.77
N LEU A 534 -7.01 -10.07 25.78
CA LEU A 534 -6.75 -10.82 27.02
C LEU A 534 -5.53 -10.27 27.76
N ASP A 535 -4.46 -9.88 27.04
CA ASP A 535 -3.26 -9.26 27.61
C ASP A 535 -3.60 -8.00 28.43
N GLN A 536 -4.32 -7.05 27.83
CA GLN A 536 -4.81 -5.86 28.51
C GLN A 536 -5.79 -6.21 29.64
N ALA A 537 -6.68 -7.19 29.44
CA ALA A 537 -7.63 -7.62 30.46
C ALA A 537 -6.93 -8.14 31.73
N GLY A 538 -5.83 -8.90 31.58
CA GLY A 538 -5.02 -9.37 32.70
C GLY A 538 -4.38 -8.22 33.48
N ALA A 539 -3.81 -7.24 32.78
CA ALA A 539 -3.24 -6.03 33.39
C ALA A 539 -4.28 -5.18 34.15
N GLU A 540 -5.54 -5.19 33.73
CA GLU A 540 -6.68 -4.55 34.41
C GLU A 540 -7.31 -5.44 35.52
N GLY A 541 -6.77 -6.64 35.77
CA GLY A 541 -7.18 -7.54 36.86
C GLY A 541 -8.29 -8.55 36.52
N VAL A 542 -8.60 -8.78 35.25
CA VAL A 542 -9.54 -9.84 34.82
C VAL A 542 -8.92 -11.22 35.09
N ARG A 543 -9.65 -12.06 35.82
CA ARG A 543 -9.23 -13.42 36.18
C ARG A 543 -9.75 -14.49 35.25
N GLN A 544 -10.95 -14.32 34.69
CA GLN A 544 -11.52 -15.29 33.76
C GLN A 544 -12.26 -14.61 32.59
N ALA A 545 -11.92 -15.02 31.37
CA ALA A 545 -12.70 -14.73 30.18
C ALA A 545 -13.69 -15.86 29.89
N VAL A 546 -14.92 -15.51 29.50
CA VAL A 546 -15.94 -16.45 29.03
C VAL A 546 -16.29 -16.10 27.60
N ILE A 547 -16.04 -17.02 26.67
CA ILE A 547 -16.14 -16.79 25.24
C ILE A 547 -17.34 -17.57 24.67
N GLY A 548 -18.26 -16.87 24.01
CA GLY A 548 -19.24 -17.45 23.09
C GLY A 548 -18.80 -17.20 21.66
N MET A 549 -18.88 -18.19 20.77
CA MET A 549 -18.55 -17.97 19.35
C MET A 549 -19.28 -18.88 18.37
N ALA A 550 -19.46 -18.36 17.15
CA ALA A 550 -19.81 -19.13 15.96
C ALA A 550 -18.71 -20.15 15.56
N HIS A 551 -18.97 -20.96 14.55
CA HIS A 551 -18.05 -22.02 14.11
C HIS A 551 -16.75 -21.50 13.44
N ARG A 552 -16.73 -20.28 12.89
CA ARG A 552 -15.62 -19.72 12.11
C ARG A 552 -14.37 -19.54 12.99
N GLY A 553 -13.27 -20.20 12.62
CA GLY A 553 -12.00 -20.14 13.34
C GLY A 553 -12.00 -20.84 14.71
N ARG A 554 -13.06 -21.58 15.10
CA ARG A 554 -13.20 -22.11 16.47
C ARG A 554 -12.07 -23.06 16.89
N LEU A 555 -11.62 -23.94 16.00
CA LEU A 555 -10.48 -24.82 16.28
C LEU A 555 -9.18 -24.03 16.50
N ASN A 556 -9.04 -22.90 15.81
CA ASN A 556 -7.92 -21.98 15.92
C ASN A 556 -7.92 -21.26 17.28
N VAL A 557 -9.08 -20.74 17.71
CA VAL A 557 -9.29 -20.15 19.04
C VAL A 557 -9.08 -21.17 20.15
N LEU A 558 -9.60 -22.39 20.01
CA LEU A 558 -9.38 -23.50 20.95
C LEU A 558 -7.89 -23.76 21.19
N SER A 559 -7.08 -23.78 20.12
CA SER A 559 -5.64 -24.05 20.22
C SER A 559 -4.83 -22.83 20.68
N ASN A 560 -5.01 -21.67 20.04
CA ASN A 560 -4.14 -20.49 20.21
C ASN A 560 -4.57 -19.54 21.34
N ILE A 561 -5.82 -19.63 21.84
CA ILE A 561 -6.36 -18.74 22.88
C ILE A 561 -6.81 -19.51 24.13
N VAL A 562 -7.52 -20.64 23.98
CA VAL A 562 -7.98 -21.45 25.12
C VAL A 562 -6.88 -22.41 25.63
N GLY A 563 -5.88 -22.72 24.80
CA GLY A 563 -4.76 -23.58 25.15
C GLY A 563 -5.05 -25.08 25.08
N LYS A 564 -6.12 -25.51 24.39
CA LYS A 564 -6.41 -26.94 24.14
C LYS A 564 -5.27 -27.52 23.28
N SER A 565 -4.75 -28.69 23.65
CA SER A 565 -3.56 -29.23 22.98
C SER A 565 -3.86 -29.73 21.57
N TYR A 566 -2.84 -29.66 20.70
CA TYR A 566 -2.89 -30.26 19.37
C TYR A 566 -3.24 -31.75 19.40
N LEU A 567 -2.80 -32.49 20.43
CA LEU A 567 -3.10 -33.91 20.57
C LEU A 567 -4.61 -34.16 20.81
N GLU A 568 -5.25 -33.40 21.70
CA GLU A 568 -6.69 -33.50 21.92
C GLU A 568 -7.47 -33.14 20.66
N ILE A 569 -7.11 -32.04 19.99
CA ILE A 569 -7.78 -31.60 18.76
C ILE A 569 -7.60 -32.64 17.64
N PHE A 570 -6.41 -33.20 17.44
CA PHE A 570 -6.18 -34.19 16.39
C PHE A 570 -6.79 -35.56 16.71
N ASN A 571 -6.90 -35.96 17.98
CA ASN A 571 -7.68 -37.13 18.37
C ASN A 571 -9.16 -37.00 17.97
N GLU A 572 -9.74 -35.80 18.05
CA GLU A 572 -11.09 -35.51 17.53
C GLU A 572 -11.19 -35.54 15.99
N PHE A 573 -10.08 -35.70 15.26
CA PHE A 573 -10.06 -36.03 13.82
C PHE A 573 -9.83 -37.52 13.54
N GLU A 574 -8.93 -38.17 14.26
CA GLU A 574 -8.57 -39.57 14.00
C GLU A 574 -9.53 -40.58 14.67
N MET A 575 -10.23 -40.21 15.76
CA MET A 575 -11.13 -41.10 16.50
C MET A 575 -12.61 -40.72 16.34
N ILE A 576 -13.36 -41.58 15.65
CA ILE A 576 -14.81 -41.75 15.87
C ILE A 576 -14.94 -42.84 16.93
N ASP A 577 -15.05 -42.48 18.21
CA ASP A 577 -15.18 -43.46 19.31
C ASP A 577 -16.55 -44.20 19.22
N PRO A 578 -16.58 -45.51 18.90
CA PRO A 578 -17.84 -46.27 18.81
C PRO A 578 -18.35 -46.73 20.18
N SER A 579 -17.59 -46.48 21.25
CA SER A 579 -17.81 -46.96 22.62
C SER A 579 -18.10 -45.84 23.63
N SER A 580 -18.11 -44.57 23.17
CA SER A 580 -18.49 -43.42 23.99
C SER A 580 -19.89 -43.61 24.55
N THR A 581 -19.96 -43.76 25.88
CA THR A 581 -21.19 -44.11 26.62
C THR A 581 -21.75 -42.92 27.39
N GLN A 582 -21.24 -41.70 27.14
CA GLN A 582 -21.70 -40.45 27.73
C GLN A 582 -22.27 -39.51 26.66
N GLY A 583 -23.54 -39.74 26.30
CA GLY A 583 -24.30 -38.91 25.37
C GLY A 583 -24.15 -39.33 23.90
N SER A 584 -24.85 -38.62 23.00
CA SER A 584 -24.82 -38.87 21.54
C SER A 584 -23.53 -38.41 20.85
N GLY A 585 -22.61 -37.80 21.60
CA GLY A 585 -21.63 -36.88 21.05
C GLY A 585 -22.26 -35.62 20.46
N ASP A 586 -21.39 -34.67 20.11
CA ASP A 586 -21.65 -33.57 19.18
C ASP A 586 -20.35 -33.30 18.40
N VAL A 587 -20.42 -32.59 17.28
CA VAL A 587 -19.26 -32.30 16.44
C VAL A 587 -18.26 -31.38 17.16
N LYS A 588 -16.96 -31.65 16.98
CA LYS A 588 -15.79 -30.95 17.57
C LYS A 588 -15.91 -29.42 17.67
N TYR A 589 -16.54 -28.77 16.69
CA TYR A 589 -16.74 -27.31 16.64
C TYR A 589 -18.03 -26.80 17.32
N HIS A 590 -18.71 -27.64 18.10
CA HIS A 590 -19.75 -27.27 19.07
C HIS A 590 -19.28 -27.46 20.53
N LEU A 591 -18.30 -28.34 20.77
CA LEU A 591 -17.80 -28.65 22.11
C LEU A 591 -17.18 -27.41 22.77
N GLY A 592 -17.49 -27.21 24.05
CA GLY A 592 -16.85 -26.22 24.90
C GLY A 592 -15.50 -26.70 25.43
N ALA A 593 -14.71 -25.79 26.01
CA ALA A 593 -13.43 -26.10 26.63
C ALA A 593 -13.11 -25.09 27.73
N THR A 594 -12.29 -25.49 28.71
CA THR A 594 -11.68 -24.58 29.68
C THR A 594 -10.18 -24.82 29.69
N GLY A 595 -9.41 -23.74 29.71
CA GLY A 595 -7.96 -23.73 29.86
C GLY A 595 -7.51 -22.38 30.39
N SER A 596 -6.32 -21.93 30.01
CA SER A 596 -5.80 -20.62 30.40
C SER A 596 -4.95 -19.98 29.31
N PHE A 597 -5.01 -18.65 29.27
CA PHE A 597 -4.16 -17.80 28.46
C PHE A 597 -3.05 -17.19 29.33
N ARG A 598 -1.83 -17.13 28.82
CA ARG A 598 -0.70 -16.45 29.45
C ARG A 598 -0.45 -15.13 28.72
N THR A 599 -0.44 -14.04 29.48
CA THR A 599 -0.15 -12.68 29.00
C THR A 599 1.34 -12.52 28.65
N LEU A 600 1.69 -11.46 27.94
CA LEU A 600 3.06 -11.01 27.70
C LEU A 600 3.77 -10.61 29.00
N SER A 601 3.00 -10.26 30.04
CA SER A 601 3.48 -9.99 31.41
C SER A 601 3.56 -11.25 32.29
N ASP A 602 3.43 -12.45 31.70
CA ASP A 602 3.47 -13.76 32.35
C ASP A 602 2.32 -14.11 33.32
N ASP A 603 1.40 -13.16 33.56
CA ASP A 603 0.11 -13.38 34.26
C ASP A 603 -0.77 -14.41 33.53
N VAL A 604 -1.64 -15.10 34.28
CA VAL A 604 -2.45 -16.22 33.78
C VAL A 604 -3.93 -15.96 33.99
N ILE A 605 -4.69 -15.94 32.89
CA ILE A 605 -6.13 -15.71 32.85
C ILE A 605 -6.83 -17.03 32.50
N GLY A 606 -7.86 -17.41 33.27
CA GLY A 606 -8.70 -18.56 32.92
C GLY A 606 -9.53 -18.26 31.66
N VAL A 607 -9.63 -19.19 30.72
CA VAL A 607 -10.44 -19.03 29.52
C VAL A 607 -11.43 -20.18 29.41
N THR A 608 -12.72 -19.87 29.36
CA THR A 608 -13.79 -20.85 29.13
C THR A 608 -14.53 -20.53 27.83
N LEU A 609 -14.46 -21.44 26.86
CA LEU A 609 -15.24 -21.41 25.63
C LEU A 609 -16.57 -22.16 25.85
N ALA A 610 -17.69 -21.45 25.72
CA ALA A 610 -19.02 -22.04 25.86
C ALA A 610 -19.31 -23.06 24.74
N ALA A 611 -19.99 -24.15 25.08
CA ALA A 611 -20.55 -25.07 24.09
C ALA A 611 -21.74 -24.43 23.38
N ASN A 612 -21.93 -24.70 22.08
CA ASN A 612 -23.01 -24.12 21.28
C ASN A 612 -23.54 -25.07 20.21
N PRO A 613 -24.84 -25.03 19.88
CA PRO A 613 -25.38 -25.72 18.70
C PRO A 613 -24.97 -25.01 17.40
N SER A 614 -25.37 -25.57 16.24
CA SER A 614 -25.24 -24.90 14.94
C SER A 614 -26.16 -23.68 14.75
N HIS A 615 -27.11 -23.44 15.66
CA HIS A 615 -27.93 -22.23 15.66
C HIS A 615 -27.07 -21.04 16.08
N LEU A 616 -26.73 -20.18 15.12
CA LEU A 616 -25.86 -19.01 15.33
C LEU A 616 -26.49 -18.02 16.31
N GLU A 617 -25.64 -17.30 17.05
CA GLU A 617 -25.99 -16.30 18.08
C GLU A 617 -26.85 -16.82 19.27
N ALA A 618 -27.38 -18.05 19.21
CA ALA A 618 -28.10 -18.69 20.32
C ALA A 618 -27.21 -19.01 21.55
N VAL A 619 -25.89 -18.92 21.41
CA VAL A 619 -24.92 -19.02 22.52
C VAL A 619 -24.80 -17.72 23.32
N ASP A 620 -25.17 -16.57 22.75
CA ASP A 620 -24.95 -15.25 23.34
C ASP A 620 -25.59 -15.12 24.74
N PRO A 621 -26.91 -15.32 24.93
CA PRO A 621 -27.52 -15.20 26.25
C PRO A 621 -27.05 -16.30 27.22
N VAL A 622 -26.62 -17.46 26.70
CA VAL A 622 -26.05 -18.56 27.51
C VAL A 622 -24.69 -18.15 28.07
N CYS A 623 -23.84 -17.53 27.24
CA CYS A 623 -22.53 -17.03 27.64
C CYS A 623 -22.67 -15.87 28.65
N ILE A 624 -23.59 -14.92 28.43
CA ILE A 624 -23.89 -13.87 29.40
C ILE A 624 -24.38 -14.47 30.73
N GLY A 625 -25.25 -15.48 30.70
CA GLY A 625 -25.67 -16.22 31.89
C GLY A 625 -24.53 -16.94 32.61
N MET A 626 -23.63 -17.60 31.86
CA MET A 626 -22.43 -18.27 32.40
C MET A 626 -21.44 -17.29 33.07
N THR A 627 -21.35 -16.06 32.57
CA THR A 627 -20.58 -14.99 33.19
C THR A 627 -21.29 -14.43 34.42
N ARG A 628 -22.59 -14.15 34.33
CA ARG A 628 -23.37 -13.61 35.45
C ARG A 628 -23.36 -14.54 36.66
N ALA A 629 -23.46 -15.86 36.44
CA ALA A 629 -23.34 -16.86 37.50
C ALA A 629 -22.00 -16.76 38.26
N ARG A 630 -20.88 -16.61 37.54
CA ARG A 630 -19.52 -16.45 38.12
C ARG A 630 -19.32 -15.14 38.88
N GLN A 631 -20.04 -14.09 38.48
CA GLN A 631 -20.05 -12.78 39.15
C GLN A 631 -20.95 -12.76 40.42
N GLU A 632 -21.83 -13.75 40.59
CA GLU A 632 -22.64 -13.91 41.81
C GLU A 632 -22.04 -14.95 42.76
N LEU A 633 -21.40 -15.98 42.21
CA LEU A 633 -20.71 -17.04 42.93
C LEU A 633 -19.44 -17.43 42.17
N ASP A 634 -18.26 -17.11 42.71
CA ASP A 634 -17.01 -17.70 42.24
C ASP A 634 -16.85 -19.16 42.70
N GLU A 635 -15.77 -19.84 42.28
CA GLU A 635 -15.50 -21.24 42.63
C GLU A 635 -15.20 -21.46 44.13
N GLN A 636 -15.02 -20.40 44.93
CA GLN A 636 -14.89 -20.44 46.38
C GLN A 636 -16.21 -20.10 47.10
N GLY A 637 -17.26 -19.71 46.36
CA GLY A 637 -18.54 -19.25 46.91
C GLY A 637 -18.51 -17.81 47.43
N THR A 638 -17.49 -17.03 47.07
CA THR A 638 -17.42 -15.59 47.37
C THR A 638 -18.08 -14.75 46.27
N VAL A 639 -18.53 -13.55 46.65
CA VAL A 639 -19.06 -12.56 45.70
C VAL A 639 -17.86 -11.83 45.10
N SER A 640 -17.58 -12.13 43.84
CA SER A 640 -16.49 -11.53 43.07
C SER A 640 -16.85 -10.14 42.53
N GLY A 641 -15.83 -9.35 42.24
CA GLY A 641 -15.99 -8.11 41.49
C GLY A 641 -16.38 -8.42 40.05
N ARG A 642 -17.37 -7.70 39.50
CA ARG A 642 -17.77 -7.85 38.09
C ARG A 642 -16.61 -7.65 37.10
N GLN A 643 -15.63 -6.84 37.50
CA GLN A 643 -14.41 -6.55 36.76
C GLN A 643 -13.46 -7.76 36.67
N GLU A 644 -13.61 -8.79 37.52
CA GLU A 644 -12.78 -10.01 37.45
C GLU A 644 -13.20 -10.95 36.29
N PHE A 645 -14.34 -10.71 35.62
CA PHE A 645 -14.92 -11.61 34.62
C PHE A 645 -15.28 -10.88 33.31
N LEU A 646 -14.63 -11.27 32.21
CA LEU A 646 -14.81 -10.66 30.89
C LEU A 646 -15.61 -11.56 29.94
N PRO A 647 -16.87 -11.23 29.62
CA PRO A 647 -17.60 -11.90 28.54
C PRO A 647 -17.15 -11.36 27.17
N ILE A 648 -16.83 -12.29 26.26
CA ILE A 648 -16.45 -12.02 24.87
C ILE A 648 -17.40 -12.81 23.97
N LEU A 649 -17.97 -12.17 22.96
CA LEU A 649 -18.85 -12.82 21.98
C LEU A 649 -18.31 -12.61 20.56
N ILE A 650 -18.23 -13.70 19.78
CA ILE A 650 -17.61 -13.69 18.44
C ILE A 650 -18.63 -14.17 17.38
N HIS A 651 -19.06 -13.24 16.53
CA HIS A 651 -20.23 -13.38 15.66
C HIS A 651 -19.86 -13.44 14.17
N GLY A 652 -20.79 -13.88 13.32
CA GLY A 652 -20.70 -13.69 11.86
C GLY A 652 -21.52 -12.48 11.41
N ASP A 653 -21.08 -11.72 10.40
CA ASP A 653 -21.75 -10.47 9.99
C ASP A 653 -23.21 -10.65 9.56
N ALA A 654 -23.49 -11.67 8.74
CA ALA A 654 -24.86 -11.97 8.29
C ALA A 654 -25.76 -12.52 9.41
N ALA A 655 -25.18 -13.07 10.49
CA ALA A 655 -25.91 -13.64 11.61
C ALA A 655 -26.16 -12.61 12.71
N PHE A 656 -25.15 -11.79 13.06
CA PHE A 656 -25.26 -10.67 14.00
C PHE A 656 -26.34 -9.66 13.57
N ALA A 657 -26.41 -9.36 12.27
CA ALA A 657 -27.43 -8.46 11.71
C ALA A 657 -28.81 -9.11 11.51
N GLY A 658 -28.91 -10.44 11.56
CA GLY A 658 -30.09 -11.20 11.12
C GLY A 658 -30.80 -12.01 12.20
N GLN A 659 -30.19 -12.28 13.35
CA GLN A 659 -30.78 -13.07 14.44
C GLN A 659 -31.32 -12.18 15.57
N GLY A 660 -32.62 -12.25 15.84
CA GLY A 660 -33.29 -11.42 16.87
C GLY A 660 -32.72 -11.57 18.29
N VAL A 661 -32.16 -12.75 18.62
CA VAL A 661 -31.53 -13.03 19.92
C VAL A 661 -30.36 -12.10 20.24
N VAL A 662 -29.70 -11.54 19.23
CA VAL A 662 -28.65 -10.53 19.38
C VAL A 662 -29.22 -9.25 19.99
N ALA A 663 -30.33 -8.75 19.44
CA ALA A 663 -31.02 -7.56 19.96
C ALA A 663 -31.62 -7.82 21.36
N GLU A 664 -32.18 -9.01 21.59
CA GLU A 664 -32.67 -9.42 22.92
C GLU A 664 -31.54 -9.42 23.97
N THR A 665 -30.38 -9.99 23.64
CA THR A 665 -29.21 -10.05 24.52
C THR A 665 -28.58 -8.67 24.75
N LEU A 666 -28.46 -7.85 23.70
CA LEU A 666 -28.02 -6.46 23.80
C LEU A 666 -28.95 -5.66 24.74
N ASN A 667 -30.27 -5.78 24.59
CA ASN A 667 -31.25 -5.12 25.47
C ASN A 667 -31.07 -5.51 26.96
N MET A 668 -30.63 -6.74 27.24
CA MET A 668 -30.39 -7.22 28.61
C MET A 668 -29.08 -6.69 29.24
N SER A 669 -28.15 -6.13 28.45
CA SER A 669 -26.81 -5.70 28.89
C SER A 669 -26.78 -4.77 30.11
N GLN A 670 -27.77 -3.90 30.27
CA GLN A 670 -27.89 -2.95 31.39
C GLN A 670 -29.01 -3.28 32.39
N VAL A 671 -29.86 -4.28 32.09
CA VAL A 671 -30.98 -4.66 32.96
C VAL A 671 -30.45 -5.28 34.27
N PRO A 672 -30.83 -4.80 35.47
CA PRO A 672 -30.18 -5.19 36.74
C PRO A 672 -30.01 -6.70 37.00
N GLY A 673 -31.00 -7.52 36.62
CA GLY A 673 -30.95 -8.98 36.76
C GLY A 673 -29.96 -9.69 35.83
N TYR A 674 -29.62 -9.09 34.68
CA TYR A 674 -28.83 -9.75 33.63
C TYR A 674 -27.47 -9.08 33.38
N ARG A 675 -27.36 -7.78 33.65
CA ARG A 675 -26.14 -6.99 33.42
C ARG A 675 -24.89 -7.60 34.03
N VAL A 676 -23.86 -7.76 33.21
CA VAL A 676 -22.54 -8.32 33.54
C VAL A 676 -21.42 -7.27 33.61
N GLY A 677 -21.74 -5.99 33.41
CA GLY A 677 -20.77 -4.88 33.48
C GLY A 677 -20.20 -4.42 32.12
N GLY A 678 -20.55 -5.11 31.03
CA GLY A 678 -20.07 -4.87 29.68
C GLY A 678 -19.91 -6.20 28.94
N THR A 679 -19.69 -6.18 27.63
CA THR A 679 -19.36 -7.36 26.82
C THR A 679 -18.59 -6.91 25.59
N ILE A 680 -17.53 -7.63 25.23
CA ILE A 680 -16.75 -7.31 24.03
C ILE A 680 -17.29 -8.16 22.87
N HIS A 681 -17.89 -7.50 21.90
CA HIS A 681 -18.45 -8.12 20.70
C HIS A 681 -17.47 -8.01 19.52
N LEU A 682 -17.05 -9.14 18.97
CA LEU A 682 -16.14 -9.23 17.82
C LEU A 682 -16.87 -9.84 16.63
N VAL A 683 -17.31 -9.00 15.69
CA VAL A 683 -17.98 -9.48 14.47
C VAL A 683 -16.94 -9.81 13.39
N VAL A 684 -16.80 -11.09 13.04
CA VAL A 684 -15.89 -11.58 12.00
C VAL A 684 -16.48 -11.28 10.61
N ASN A 685 -16.49 -10.00 10.26
CA ASN A 685 -17.07 -9.47 9.02
C ASN A 685 -16.22 -9.82 7.79
N ASN A 686 -16.41 -11.05 7.32
CA ASN A 686 -15.81 -11.59 6.10
C ASN A 686 -16.61 -11.23 4.83
N GLN A 687 -17.63 -10.38 4.96
CA GLN A 687 -18.46 -9.85 3.88
C GLN A 687 -19.24 -10.92 3.07
N VAL A 688 -19.53 -12.10 3.63
CA VAL A 688 -20.38 -13.11 2.96
C VAL A 688 -21.13 -14.04 3.93
N GLY A 689 -22.46 -14.02 3.83
CA GLY A 689 -23.36 -14.96 4.52
C GLY A 689 -23.48 -16.28 3.76
N PHE A 690 -22.44 -17.11 3.79
CA PHE A 690 -22.29 -18.39 3.06
C PHE A 690 -22.30 -18.24 1.52
N THR A 691 -23.45 -17.91 0.93
CA THR A 691 -23.61 -17.53 -0.49
C THR A 691 -24.36 -16.20 -0.67
N THR A 692 -24.70 -15.55 0.44
CA THR A 692 -25.48 -14.30 0.48
C THR A 692 -24.55 -13.10 0.58
N ASP A 693 -24.61 -12.22 -0.41
CA ASP A 693 -23.91 -10.92 -0.40
C ASP A 693 -24.50 -9.99 0.70
N PRO A 694 -23.69 -9.13 1.35
CA PRO A 694 -24.13 -8.20 2.39
C PRO A 694 -25.37 -7.36 2.02
N SER A 695 -25.49 -6.96 0.75
CA SER A 695 -26.65 -6.23 0.20
C SER A 695 -27.98 -6.98 0.28
N ARG A 696 -27.96 -8.29 0.56
CA ARG A 696 -29.12 -9.16 0.75
C ARG A 696 -29.24 -9.72 2.18
N ALA A 697 -28.25 -9.50 3.03
CA ALA A 697 -28.21 -9.98 4.40
C ALA A 697 -28.75 -8.96 5.42
N ARG A 698 -28.71 -7.66 5.10
CA ARG A 698 -29.15 -6.57 6.00
C ARG A 698 -29.70 -5.38 5.21
N SER A 699 -30.41 -4.48 5.90
CA SER A 699 -30.91 -3.19 5.37
C SER A 699 -30.10 -1.98 5.87
N SER A 700 -28.99 -2.21 6.55
CA SER A 700 -28.15 -1.21 7.22
C SER A 700 -26.72 -1.21 6.64
N VAL A 701 -25.94 -0.15 6.90
CA VAL A 701 -24.60 0.01 6.32
C VAL A 701 -23.66 -1.08 6.85
N TYR A 702 -23.58 -1.20 8.17
CA TYR A 702 -22.75 -2.15 8.87
C TYR A 702 -23.60 -3.28 9.46
N ALA A 703 -23.00 -4.46 9.61
CA ALA A 703 -23.64 -5.56 10.35
C ALA A 703 -23.84 -5.21 11.84
N THR A 704 -22.95 -4.36 12.38
CA THR A 704 -22.94 -3.89 13.77
C THR A 704 -24.00 -2.84 14.09
N ASP A 705 -24.76 -2.31 13.11
CA ASP A 705 -25.73 -1.22 13.31
C ASP A 705 -26.77 -1.52 14.41
N VAL A 706 -27.09 -2.79 14.67
CA VAL A 706 -27.97 -3.22 15.77
C VAL A 706 -27.46 -2.77 17.15
N ALA A 707 -26.14 -2.74 17.38
CA ALA A 707 -25.53 -2.38 18.67
C ALA A 707 -25.84 -0.92 19.09
N LYS A 708 -26.19 -0.05 18.14
CA LYS A 708 -26.60 1.33 18.38
C LYS A 708 -27.90 1.44 19.20
N MET A 709 -28.69 0.36 19.27
CA MET A 709 -29.90 0.30 20.13
C MET A 709 -29.60 0.50 21.62
N VAL A 710 -28.41 0.08 22.08
CA VAL A 710 -27.91 0.28 23.46
C VAL A 710 -26.77 1.31 23.52
N GLN A 711 -26.62 2.11 22.48
CA GLN A 711 -25.60 3.16 22.37
C GLN A 711 -24.15 2.64 22.51
N ALA A 712 -23.89 1.41 22.08
CA ALA A 712 -22.51 0.92 22.00
C ALA A 712 -21.67 1.75 20.99
N PRO A 713 -20.38 1.98 21.28
CA PRO A 713 -19.41 2.58 20.36
C PRO A 713 -18.72 1.55 19.43
#